data_AF-A0AA35ITH6-F1
#
_entry.id   AF-A0AA35ITH6-F1
#
_cell.length_a   1.000
_cell.length_b   1.000
_cell.length_c   1.000
_cell.angle_alpha   90.00
_cell.angle_beta   90.00
_cell.angle_gamma   90.00
#
_symmetry.space_group_name_H-M   'P 1'
#
loop_
_entity.id
_entity.type
_entity.pdbx_description
1 polymer ?
#
loop_
_entity_poly.entity_id
_entity_poly.type
_entity_poly.pdbx_seq_one_letter_code
_entity_poly.pdbx_strand_id
1 'polypeptide(L)'
;MMPVFKRSSSTHIARLIKESLSTPEILPPLLEQKVSLHKRFPNYKRTNSITDKWLKEALKRKDKLNEDKLRNVNLRLHVVLTTLQKLRTAYNPALYFALLNRIGTGHITWLNITGRPIDTFPSNRLPLEFYHELSNMLYKVSLQPVKDKTALAKFSLQLLDRYFLLIAESFTGEQKFRANTKFLRNCALLVIKSQSNYYLDAIQRLFAKHLKSQLLANLSQLAFYVETCQWTSVVEILPLCISESALESSKERERDIQLLELFSPCLVKSLGVMITQGMENEVCLILRSLSKWNFRFHQHDSSNLMQLCKRHSCFEIIATMNKLSFITVSSKQFDLDKLQSDVSLKKCMSDLSKDNFEPFKHDSFLQSLSLKLSDLPLSLSVWKRYIDDVDQQMRTDSTPPPLRAFFTTILLSHISVQKSFDFMLSLVEYMVYEKNFRKSLLQTKNLVGSRENSSFHCLFHAASQANSTKVTLLTLFNKLNEHGYQFSVHDFLSMLKVCKNYSDCDFFYFVFYNLLITHSHRFFLFDEFSDKFTWRLPIQIGNAISGWLSSLQIDIQENTDRVLQITDEVGEWYVENKPVSLEKQAVQPINVLKLRRIFGERKTLFQMDSEIYQECKTKKDKEMEKGALFTQNDMEYNFAVDLSYSKRVQNLLSYVTSQQMQQKE
;
A
#
# COMPACT_ATOMS: atom_id res chain seq x y z
N MET A 1 8.66 48.30 -11.46
CA MET A 1 8.25 47.90 -10.09
C MET A 1 8.16 46.38 -10.07
N MET A 2 9.18 45.70 -9.51
CA MET A 2 9.19 44.24 -9.36
C MET A 2 9.14 43.91 -7.86
N PRO A 3 8.34 42.92 -7.42
CA PRO A 3 8.30 42.55 -6.02
C PRO A 3 9.55 41.75 -5.66
N VAL A 4 10.22 42.21 -4.62
CA VAL A 4 11.31 41.53 -3.92
C VAL A 4 10.79 40.19 -3.40
N PHE A 5 11.18 39.09 -4.06
CA PHE A 5 10.93 37.75 -3.55
C PHE A 5 11.70 37.54 -2.24
N LYS A 6 10.93 37.32 -1.17
CA LYS A 6 11.38 36.89 0.16
C LYS A 6 12.38 35.73 0.03
N ARG A 7 13.58 35.92 0.60
CA ARG A 7 14.58 34.86 0.79
C ARG A 7 13.99 33.73 1.65
N SER A 8 13.68 32.61 1.02
CA SER A 8 13.23 31.37 1.63
C SER A 8 14.39 30.63 2.33
N SER A 9 14.18 30.38 3.63
CA SER A 9 14.52 29.21 4.47
C SER A 9 15.87 28.47 4.33
N SER A 10 16.46 28.23 5.51
CA SER A 10 17.76 27.63 5.83
C SER A 10 17.82 26.09 5.73
N THR A 11 17.38 25.47 4.64
CA THR A 11 17.25 24.01 4.51
C THR A 11 18.25 23.32 3.57
N HIS A 12 19.23 24.04 2.99
CA HIS A 12 20.20 23.43 2.08
C HIS A 12 21.25 22.59 2.82
N ILE A 13 21.11 21.26 2.74
CA ILE A 13 22.08 20.29 3.27
C ILE A 13 23.46 20.47 2.63
N ALA A 14 23.58 20.83 1.35
CA ALA A 14 24.87 21.16 0.75
C ALA A 14 25.56 22.35 1.44
N ARG A 15 24.79 23.35 1.90
CA ARG A 15 25.32 24.48 2.69
C ARG A 15 25.65 24.05 4.12
N LEU A 16 24.82 23.21 4.75
CA LEU A 16 25.09 22.66 6.08
C LEU A 16 26.31 21.72 6.08
N ILE A 17 26.52 20.95 5.01
CA ILE A 17 27.68 20.06 4.76
C ILE A 17 28.93 20.90 4.47
N LYS A 18 28.83 21.91 3.59
CA LYS A 18 29.93 22.82 3.27
C LYS A 18 30.36 23.66 4.49
N GLU A 19 29.43 23.97 5.38
CA GLU A 19 29.73 24.63 6.67
C GLU A 19 30.30 23.63 7.70
N SER A 20 30.04 22.31 7.59
CA SER A 20 30.44 21.28 8.60
C SER A 20 31.68 20.46 8.32
N LEU A 21 32.25 20.58 7.11
CA LEU A 21 33.60 20.16 6.82
C LEU A 21 34.40 21.34 6.25
N SER A 22 34.69 22.33 7.08
CA SER A 22 35.96 23.05 6.94
C SER A 22 37.07 22.10 7.41
N THR A 23 37.40 21.12 6.57
CA THR A 23 38.75 20.55 6.60
C THR A 23 39.73 21.69 6.37
N PRO A 24 40.74 21.88 7.23
CA PRO A 24 41.83 22.80 6.91
C PRO A 24 42.48 22.28 5.63
N GLU A 25 42.43 23.08 4.58
CA GLU A 25 43.50 23.06 3.60
C GLU A 25 44.80 23.32 4.38
N ILE A 26 45.64 22.29 4.44
CA ILE A 26 47.10 22.33 4.41
C ILE A 26 47.68 23.71 4.79
N LEU A 27 48.17 23.85 6.03
CA LEU A 27 49.22 24.81 6.34
C LEU A 27 50.40 24.08 6.97
N PRO A 28 51.64 24.29 6.48
CA PRO A 28 52.84 23.68 7.04
C PRO A 28 53.16 24.27 8.43
N PRO A 29 54.02 23.58 9.22
CA PRO A 29 54.31 23.99 10.58
C PRO A 29 55.28 25.17 10.56
N LEU A 30 54.88 26.33 11.08
CA LEU A 30 55.80 27.42 11.36
C LEU A 30 55.63 27.93 12.80
N LEU A 31 56.65 27.56 13.57
CA LEU A 31 57.40 28.32 14.58
C LEU A 31 56.67 28.89 15.81
N GLU A 32 57.22 28.44 16.93
CA GLU A 32 57.07 28.93 18.29
C GLU A 32 57.27 30.44 18.40
N GLN A 33 56.46 31.10 19.25
CA GLN A 33 56.93 32.24 20.01
C GLN A 33 56.21 32.33 21.37
N LYS A 34 57.04 32.35 22.42
CA LYS A 34 56.68 32.69 23.81
C LYS A 34 56.22 34.15 23.88
N VAL A 35 55.36 34.50 24.86
CA VAL A 35 55.62 35.58 25.86
C VAL A 35 54.42 35.81 26.81
N SER A 36 54.77 35.77 28.11
CA SER A 36 54.26 36.35 29.37
C SER A 36 52.77 36.63 29.70
N LEU A 37 52.30 35.89 30.71
CA LEU A 37 51.70 36.31 32.01
C LEU A 37 51.14 37.74 32.16
N HIS A 38 49.84 37.84 32.50
CA HIS A 38 49.34 38.72 33.57
C HIS A 38 48.10 38.11 34.25
N LYS A 39 48.15 38.04 35.60
CA LYS A 39 47.09 37.56 36.50
C LYS A 39 46.05 38.66 36.75
N ARG A 40 44.75 38.32 36.71
CA ARG A 40 43.72 38.80 37.66
C ARG A 40 42.61 37.75 37.81
N PHE A 41 42.34 37.34 39.05
CA PHE A 41 41.13 36.65 39.52
C PHE A 41 40.38 37.61 40.46
N PRO A 42 39.16 37.29 40.93
CA PRO A 42 38.01 36.68 40.26
C PRO A 42 36.76 37.57 40.42
N ASN A 43 35.65 37.26 39.76
CA ASN A 43 34.34 37.67 40.27
C ASN A 43 33.31 36.54 40.12
N TYR A 44 32.85 36.07 41.27
CA TYR A 44 31.88 35.00 41.45
C TYR A 44 30.49 35.46 41.02
N LYS A 45 29.99 34.95 39.89
CA LYS A 45 28.54 34.83 39.62
C LYS A 45 28.30 33.51 38.89
N ARG A 46 27.45 32.65 39.49
CA ARG A 46 26.92 31.36 39.01
C ARG A 46 27.85 30.62 38.04
N THR A 47 28.64 29.70 38.56
CA THR A 47 29.55 28.83 37.80
C THR A 47 28.78 27.87 36.89
N ASN A 48 28.28 28.39 35.76
CA ASN A 48 28.21 27.61 34.53
C ASN A 48 29.59 26.97 34.37
N SER A 49 29.66 25.65 34.17
CA SER A 49 30.95 24.99 33.91
C SER A 49 31.61 25.67 32.71
N ILE A 50 32.94 25.60 32.60
CA ILE A 50 33.67 26.16 31.43
C ILE A 50 33.01 25.67 30.13
N THR A 51 32.57 24.40 30.11
CA THR A 51 31.76 23.77 29.08
C THR A 51 30.43 24.49 28.80
N ASP A 52 29.66 24.86 29.84
CA ASP A 52 28.36 25.53 29.68
C ASP A 52 28.49 26.98 29.23
N LYS A 53 29.55 27.67 29.67
CA LYS A 53 29.87 29.02 29.16
C LYS A 53 30.26 28.93 27.69
N TRP A 54 31.15 28.01 27.35
CA TRP A 54 31.57 27.78 25.97
C TRP A 54 30.41 27.36 25.07
N LEU A 55 29.52 26.45 25.51
CA LEU A 55 28.33 26.05 24.75
C LEU A 55 27.35 27.23 24.55
N LYS A 56 27.16 28.08 25.58
CA LYS A 56 26.32 29.29 25.46
C LYS A 56 26.94 30.35 24.54
N GLU A 57 28.25 30.51 24.55
CA GLU A 57 29.00 31.38 23.64
C GLU A 57 29.05 30.80 22.21
N ALA A 58 29.11 29.47 22.08
CA ALA A 58 29.04 28.72 20.82
C ALA A 58 27.68 28.87 20.12
N LEU A 59 26.59 29.05 20.87
CA LEU A 59 25.24 29.19 20.33
C LEU A 59 24.84 30.65 20.04
N LYS A 60 25.50 31.65 20.66
CA LYS A 60 25.29 33.07 20.34
C LYS A 60 26.12 33.46 19.10
N ARG A 61 25.49 34.11 18.12
CA ARG A 61 26.12 34.56 16.86
C ARG A 61 26.40 36.07 16.90
N LYS A 62 27.67 36.46 16.79
CA LYS A 62 28.30 37.26 15.71
C LYS A 62 29.61 37.85 16.25
N ASP A 63 30.59 37.88 15.36
CA ASP A 63 31.86 38.60 15.42
C ASP A 63 33.06 37.92 16.12
N LYS A 64 34.04 37.59 15.25
CA LYS A 64 35.49 37.57 15.48
C LYS A 64 35.94 37.22 16.91
N LEU A 65 35.92 35.93 17.23
CA LEU A 65 36.78 35.42 18.30
C LEU A 65 38.19 35.31 17.72
N ASN A 66 39.11 36.14 18.22
CA ASN A 66 40.54 36.09 17.89
C ASN A 66 41.06 34.66 18.11
N GLU A 67 41.59 34.03 17.05
CA GLU A 67 42.06 32.65 17.01
C GLU A 67 43.11 32.35 18.12
N ASP A 68 43.86 33.37 18.55
CA ASP A 68 44.89 33.25 19.59
C ASP A 68 44.34 32.94 21.00
N LYS A 69 43.06 33.23 21.29
CA LYS A 69 42.45 32.96 22.61
C LYS A 69 41.80 31.57 22.73
N LEU A 70 41.75 30.81 21.62
CA LEU A 70 41.12 29.48 21.57
C LEU A 70 42.13 28.32 21.71
N ARG A 71 43.42 28.61 21.92
CA ARG A 71 44.41 27.58 22.21
C ARG A 71 44.14 26.98 23.59
N ASN A 72 43.74 25.70 23.61
CA ASN A 72 43.59 24.80 24.76
C ASN A 72 42.29 24.97 25.58
N VAL A 73 41.16 24.55 25.00
CA VAL A 73 39.89 24.43 25.73
C VAL A 73 39.67 22.97 26.17
N ASN A 74 39.59 22.74 27.48
CA ASN A 74 39.21 21.45 28.05
C ASN A 74 37.68 21.27 28.00
N LEU A 75 37.17 20.31 27.22
CA LEU A 75 35.73 20.00 27.16
C LEU A 75 35.44 18.56 27.57
N ARG A 76 34.38 18.38 28.36
CA ARG A 76 33.89 17.04 28.72
C ARG A 76 33.07 16.46 27.56
N LEU A 77 33.53 15.34 27.02
CA LEU A 77 32.92 14.67 25.86
C LEU A 77 31.42 14.39 26.08
N HIS A 78 31.06 13.83 27.24
CA HIS A 78 29.68 13.44 27.54
C HIS A 78 28.70 14.62 27.52
N VAL A 79 29.10 15.80 27.99
CA VAL A 79 28.23 17.00 28.04
C VAL A 79 27.93 17.48 26.62
N VAL A 80 28.96 17.51 25.77
CA VAL A 80 28.85 17.95 24.38
C VAL A 80 27.99 16.96 23.58
N LEU A 81 28.23 15.65 23.71
CA LEU A 81 27.40 14.62 23.06
C LEU A 81 25.95 14.67 23.52
N THR A 82 25.70 14.84 24.83
CA THR A 82 24.33 14.98 25.37
C THR A 82 23.63 16.20 24.78
N THR A 83 24.37 17.30 24.58
CA THR A 83 23.82 18.52 23.98
C THR A 83 23.49 18.32 22.50
N LEU A 84 24.37 17.67 21.73
CA LEU A 84 24.11 17.31 20.33
C LEU A 84 22.90 16.36 20.20
N GLN A 85 22.80 15.37 21.09
CA GLN A 85 21.66 14.46 21.15
C GLN A 85 20.35 15.20 21.44
N LYS A 86 20.35 16.16 22.39
CA LYS A 86 19.19 17.02 22.66
C LYS A 86 18.80 17.88 21.46
N LEU A 87 19.77 18.43 20.73
CA LEU A 87 19.50 19.19 19.51
C LEU A 87 18.94 18.30 18.39
N ARG A 88 19.43 17.06 18.27
CA ARG A 88 18.89 16.07 17.34
C ARG A 88 17.47 15.66 17.72
N THR A 89 17.17 15.39 18.99
CA THR A 89 15.82 15.01 19.44
C THR A 89 14.83 16.15 19.23
N ALA A 90 15.19 17.38 19.62
CA ALA A 90 14.42 18.61 19.40
C ALA A 90 14.33 19.06 17.92
N TYR A 91 14.99 18.34 17.01
CA TYR A 91 15.00 18.58 15.57
C TYR A 91 15.43 20.02 15.20
N ASN A 92 16.59 20.46 15.71
CA ASN A 92 17.17 21.74 15.35
C ASN A 92 18.50 21.58 14.58
N PRO A 93 18.44 21.28 13.26
CA PRO A 93 19.63 20.99 12.46
C PRO A 93 20.60 22.16 12.37
N ALA A 94 20.10 23.39 12.27
CA ALA A 94 20.95 24.57 12.14
C ALA A 94 21.85 24.78 13.37
N LEU A 95 21.30 24.67 14.59
CA LEU A 95 22.08 24.78 15.82
C LEU A 95 22.99 23.56 16.03
N TYR A 96 22.53 22.37 15.65
CA TYR A 96 23.33 21.15 15.72
C TYR A 96 24.62 21.28 14.89
N PHE A 97 24.50 21.63 13.61
CA PHE A 97 25.66 21.75 12.73
C PHE A 97 26.51 22.97 13.12
N ALA A 98 25.92 24.10 13.51
CA ALA A 98 26.69 25.25 13.99
C ALA A 98 27.59 24.91 15.21
N LEU A 99 27.08 24.10 16.14
CA LEU A 99 27.86 23.61 17.28
C LEU A 99 28.95 22.64 16.82
N LEU A 100 28.63 21.67 15.97
CA LEU A 100 29.59 20.70 15.45
C LEU A 100 30.76 21.38 14.72
N ASN A 101 30.50 22.41 13.92
CA ASN A 101 31.53 23.12 13.16
C ASN A 101 32.50 23.84 14.09
N ARG A 102 31.98 24.51 15.12
CA ARG A 102 32.80 25.20 16.13
C ARG A 102 33.65 24.22 16.95
N ILE A 103 33.16 23.01 17.17
CA ILE A 103 33.94 21.93 17.80
C ILE A 103 35.05 21.47 16.84
N GLY A 104 34.74 21.27 15.55
CA GLY A 104 35.70 20.80 14.54
C GLY A 104 36.83 21.78 14.24
N THR A 105 36.65 23.07 14.47
CA THR A 105 37.66 24.12 14.23
C THR A 105 38.49 24.50 15.46
N GLY A 106 38.19 23.96 16.65
CA GLY A 106 38.86 24.35 17.90
C GLY A 106 39.96 23.38 18.35
N HIS A 107 41.03 23.91 18.96
CA HIS A 107 42.03 23.09 19.67
C HIS A 107 41.48 22.65 21.03
N ILE A 108 40.75 21.53 21.03
CA ILE A 108 40.03 21.00 22.19
C ILE A 108 40.76 19.77 22.76
N THR A 109 41.04 19.82 24.05
CA THR A 109 41.46 18.67 24.86
C THR A 109 40.21 18.00 25.43
N TRP A 110 39.94 16.78 24.96
CA TRP A 110 38.74 16.02 25.34
C TRP A 110 38.92 15.37 26.70
N LEU A 111 37.98 15.59 27.62
CA LEU A 111 37.95 14.95 28.94
C LEU A 111 36.84 13.90 29.01
N ASN A 112 37.14 12.77 29.62
CA ASN A 112 36.14 11.73 29.93
C ASN A 112 35.24 12.15 31.12
N ILE A 113 34.35 11.26 31.56
CA ILE A 113 33.42 11.50 32.68
C ILE A 113 34.18 11.77 33.99
N THR A 114 35.34 11.14 34.20
CA THR A 114 36.19 11.29 35.38
C THR A 114 37.18 12.46 35.28
N GLY A 115 37.14 13.24 34.19
CA GLY A 115 37.99 14.41 33.98
C GLY A 115 39.40 14.11 33.47
N ARG A 116 39.71 12.87 33.09
CA ARG A 116 40.98 12.49 32.46
C ARG A 116 40.96 12.81 30.95
N PRO A 117 42.10 13.22 30.37
CA PRO A 117 42.19 13.42 28.93
C PRO A 117 41.92 12.12 28.18
N ILE A 118 41.19 12.23 27.08
CA ILE A 118 40.97 11.15 26.12
C ILE A 118 42.06 11.31 25.06
N ASP A 119 42.91 10.30 24.95
CA ASP A 119 43.89 10.24 23.86
C ASP A 119 43.15 10.11 22.54
N THR A 120 43.16 11.18 21.76
CA THR A 120 42.67 11.18 20.38
C THR A 120 43.89 10.96 19.50
N PHE A 121 44.02 9.79 18.88
CA PHE A 121 45.14 9.50 17.99
C PHE A 121 44.66 9.49 16.53
N PRO A 122 45.29 10.27 15.61
CA PRO A 122 46.32 11.28 15.88
C PRO A 122 45.77 12.51 16.65
N SER A 123 46.66 13.17 17.40
CA SER A 123 46.34 14.34 18.23
C SER A 123 45.71 15.46 17.41
N ASN A 124 44.64 16.07 17.93
CA ASN A 124 43.76 17.06 17.26
C ASN A 124 42.61 16.50 16.39
N ARG A 125 42.25 15.21 16.48
CA ARG A 125 41.04 14.68 15.82
C ARG A 125 39.85 14.49 16.77
N LEU A 126 38.64 14.50 16.21
CA LEU A 126 37.39 14.26 16.96
C LEU A 126 37.30 12.80 17.44
N PRO A 127 36.86 12.56 18.69
CA PRO A 127 36.53 11.22 19.19
C PRO A 127 35.51 10.48 18.31
N LEU A 128 35.58 9.15 18.28
CA LEU A 128 34.76 8.29 17.41
C LEU A 128 33.25 8.43 17.68
N GLU A 129 32.85 8.76 18.90
CA GLU A 129 31.46 8.98 19.30
C GLU A 129 30.80 10.12 18.53
N PHE A 130 31.56 11.13 18.09
CA PHE A 130 31.04 12.20 17.24
C PHE A 130 30.65 11.69 15.86
N TYR A 131 31.38 10.73 15.29
CA TYR A 131 31.04 10.10 14.01
C TYR A 131 29.71 9.35 14.13
N HIS A 132 29.51 8.63 15.25
CA HIS A 132 28.25 7.91 15.50
C HIS A 132 27.07 8.87 15.63
N GLU A 133 27.21 9.94 16.42
CA GLU A 133 26.14 10.93 16.60
C GLU A 133 25.86 11.72 15.31
N LEU A 134 26.88 12.07 14.55
CA LEU A 134 26.74 12.71 13.24
C LEU A 134 25.97 11.81 12.26
N SER A 135 26.28 10.51 12.22
CA SER A 135 25.55 9.57 11.36
C SER A 135 24.06 9.48 11.73
N ASN A 136 23.72 9.52 13.03
CA ASN A 136 22.34 9.50 13.50
C ASN A 136 21.60 10.78 13.09
N MET A 137 22.27 11.94 13.16
CA MET A 137 21.68 13.20 12.74
C MET A 137 21.45 13.24 11.24
N LEU A 138 22.45 12.87 10.44
CA LEU A 138 22.33 12.82 8.98
C LEU A 138 21.23 11.85 8.54
N TYR A 139 21.15 10.66 9.16
CA TYR A 139 20.06 9.73 8.92
C TYR A 139 18.70 10.34 9.24
N LYS A 140 18.54 11.00 10.41
CA LYS A 140 17.29 11.68 10.78
C LYS A 140 16.90 12.77 9.77
N VAL A 141 17.88 13.54 9.28
CA VAL A 141 17.66 14.57 8.26
C VAL A 141 17.24 13.94 6.92
N SER A 142 17.81 12.79 6.56
CA SER A 142 17.50 12.07 5.31
C SER A 142 16.10 11.47 5.22
N LEU A 143 15.38 11.37 6.34
CA LEU A 143 13.98 10.92 6.36
C LEU A 143 13.02 11.95 5.76
N GLN A 144 13.44 13.21 5.63
CA GLN A 144 12.69 14.27 4.95
C GLN A 144 13.10 14.34 3.47
N PRO A 145 12.27 14.91 2.57
CA PRO A 145 12.62 15.07 1.16
C PRO A 145 13.85 15.98 1.01
N VAL A 146 15.02 15.37 0.82
CA VAL A 146 16.30 16.04 0.63
C VAL A 146 16.50 16.38 -0.85
N LYS A 147 16.78 17.66 -1.15
CA LYS A 147 17.09 18.11 -2.52
C LYS A 147 18.49 17.68 -3.01
N ASP A 148 19.47 17.52 -2.11
CA ASP A 148 20.88 17.23 -2.45
C ASP A 148 21.34 15.82 -2.01
N LYS A 149 20.71 14.77 -2.56
CA LYS A 149 21.01 13.36 -2.22
C LYS A 149 22.45 12.96 -2.56
N THR A 150 23.01 13.49 -3.65
CA THR A 150 24.38 13.19 -4.10
C THR A 150 25.44 13.77 -3.16
N ALA A 151 25.24 14.99 -2.67
CA ALA A 151 26.17 15.61 -1.73
C ALA A 151 26.20 14.84 -0.40
N LEU A 152 25.03 14.39 0.06
CA LEU A 152 24.88 13.55 1.23
C LEU A 152 25.62 12.22 1.07
N ALA A 153 25.49 11.54 -0.08
CA ALA A 153 26.21 10.31 -0.36
C ALA A 153 27.75 10.51 -0.38
N LYS A 154 28.24 11.55 -1.06
CA LYS A 154 29.68 11.90 -1.05
C LYS A 154 30.20 12.14 0.37
N PHE A 155 29.44 12.89 1.17
CA PHE A 155 29.79 13.16 2.55
C PHE A 155 29.82 11.88 3.40
N SER A 156 28.80 11.03 3.27
CA SER A 156 28.74 9.75 3.99
C SER A 156 29.88 8.82 3.63
N LEU A 157 30.31 8.78 2.36
CA LEU A 157 31.49 8.03 1.93
C LEU A 157 32.77 8.58 2.55
N GLN A 158 32.97 9.90 2.54
CA GLN A 158 34.13 10.53 3.18
C GLN A 158 34.15 10.30 4.69
N LEU A 159 32.99 10.37 5.33
CA LEU A 159 32.83 10.11 6.76
C LEU A 159 33.22 8.67 7.11
N LEU A 160 32.78 7.71 6.29
CA LEU A 160 33.08 6.29 6.45
C LEU A 160 34.56 5.97 6.20
N ASP A 161 35.15 6.53 5.15
CA ASP A 161 36.57 6.32 4.81
C ASP A 161 37.49 6.85 5.94
N ARG A 162 37.20 8.05 6.46
CA ARG A 162 37.90 8.61 7.63
C ARG A 162 37.70 7.76 8.89
N TYR A 163 36.51 7.22 9.09
CA TYR A 163 36.23 6.35 10.22
C TYR A 163 37.08 5.06 10.15
N PHE A 164 37.22 4.46 8.97
CA PHE A 164 38.08 3.29 8.78
C PHE A 164 39.56 3.61 8.93
N LEU A 165 40.03 4.76 8.42
CA LEU A 165 41.39 5.24 8.66
C LEU A 165 41.69 5.38 10.15
N LEU A 166 40.80 6.01 10.93
CA LEU A 166 40.96 6.17 12.37
C LEU A 166 41.03 4.82 13.09
N ILE A 167 40.20 3.85 12.73
CA ILE A 167 40.25 2.51 13.31
C ILE A 167 41.57 1.81 12.99
N ALA A 168 42.11 1.99 11.78
CA ALA A 168 43.36 1.38 11.36
C ALA A 168 44.60 2.05 12.00
N GLU A 169 44.61 3.38 12.12
CA GLU A 169 45.72 4.19 12.64
C GLU A 169 45.81 4.18 14.17
N SER A 170 44.69 3.96 14.88
CA SER A 170 44.64 4.12 16.35
C SER A 170 45.25 2.97 17.15
N PHE A 171 45.55 1.80 16.57
CA PHE A 171 45.99 0.63 17.36
C PHE A 171 46.98 -0.31 16.67
N THR A 172 48.20 -0.34 17.21
CA THR A 172 49.23 -1.38 17.03
C THR A 172 49.27 -2.40 18.19
N GLY A 173 48.21 -2.50 19.01
CA GLY A 173 48.13 -3.36 20.21
C GLY A 173 46.88 -4.25 20.31
N GLU A 174 46.97 -5.32 21.11
CA GLU A 174 46.21 -6.60 21.13
C GLU A 174 44.66 -6.57 21.21
N GLN A 175 43.98 -5.42 21.27
CA GLN A 175 42.51 -5.36 21.23
C GLN A 175 42.00 -4.68 19.96
N LYS A 176 41.50 -5.48 19.01
CA LYS A 176 40.86 -5.00 17.78
C LYS A 176 39.59 -4.22 18.10
N PHE A 177 39.64 -2.89 17.97
CA PHE A 177 38.45 -2.04 18.02
C PHE A 177 37.44 -2.47 16.94
N ARG A 178 36.18 -2.69 17.33
CA ARG A 178 35.12 -3.18 16.43
C ARG A 178 34.31 -2.00 15.90
N ALA A 179 34.11 -1.97 14.58
CA ALA A 179 33.26 -0.95 13.95
C ALA A 179 31.81 -1.02 14.48
N ASN A 180 31.20 0.16 14.68
CA ASN A 180 29.83 0.27 15.17
C ASN A 180 28.83 -0.05 14.04
N THR A 181 28.03 -1.12 14.22
CA THR A 181 27.07 -1.63 13.22
C THR A 181 26.01 -0.59 12.84
N LYS A 182 25.53 0.21 13.79
CA LYS A 182 24.54 1.28 13.54
C LYS A 182 25.13 2.42 12.71
N PHE A 183 26.37 2.81 12.98
CA PHE A 183 27.08 3.81 12.17
C PHE A 183 27.24 3.35 10.72
N LEU A 184 27.70 2.11 10.53
CA LEU A 184 27.88 1.51 9.20
C LEU A 184 26.55 1.45 8.42
N ARG A 185 25.47 0.97 9.07
CA ARG A 185 24.13 0.93 8.48
C ARG A 185 23.61 2.33 8.11
N ASN A 186 23.80 3.33 8.97
CA ASN A 186 23.38 4.70 8.66
C ASN A 186 24.12 5.24 7.43
N CYS A 187 25.44 5.04 7.34
CA CYS A 187 26.22 5.47 6.18
C CYS A 187 25.76 4.76 4.89
N ALA A 188 25.52 3.45 4.96
CA ALA A 188 24.98 2.66 3.84
C ALA A 188 23.66 3.24 3.34
N LEU A 189 22.68 3.42 4.21
CA LEU A 189 21.37 3.93 3.81
C LEU A 189 21.42 5.37 3.29
N LEU A 190 22.28 6.23 3.85
CA LEU A 190 22.48 7.58 3.35
C LEU A 190 23.04 7.59 1.92
N VAL A 191 23.99 6.70 1.63
CA VAL A 191 24.52 6.52 0.28
C VAL A 191 23.45 5.98 -0.68
N ILE A 192 22.68 4.98 -0.25
CA ILE A 192 21.61 4.36 -1.03
C ILE A 192 20.53 5.37 -1.44
N LYS A 193 20.25 6.39 -0.61
CA LYS A 193 19.32 7.48 -0.96
C LYS A 193 19.72 8.25 -2.23
N SER A 194 20.97 8.17 -2.68
CA SER A 194 21.39 8.72 -3.97
C SER A 194 20.85 7.96 -5.18
N GLN A 195 20.40 6.71 -5.01
CA GLN A 195 19.89 5.83 -6.07
C GLN A 195 20.89 5.64 -7.24
N SER A 196 22.19 5.77 -6.97
CA SER A 196 23.24 5.68 -7.98
C SER A 196 24.17 4.49 -7.72
N ASN A 197 24.23 3.57 -8.67
CA ASN A 197 25.12 2.39 -8.65
C ASN A 197 26.58 2.77 -8.38
N TYR A 198 27.06 3.88 -8.94
CA TYR A 198 28.44 4.35 -8.69
C TYR A 198 28.75 4.52 -7.19
N TYR A 199 27.82 5.06 -6.39
CA TYR A 199 28.06 5.26 -4.96
C TYR A 199 27.81 3.98 -4.16
N LEU A 200 26.92 3.10 -4.62
CA LEU A 200 26.74 1.77 -4.07
C LEU A 200 28.02 0.93 -4.21
N ASP A 201 28.60 0.90 -5.40
CA ASP A 201 29.89 0.23 -5.66
C ASP A 201 31.00 0.83 -4.78
N ALA A 202 31.04 2.16 -4.65
CA ALA A 202 32.03 2.84 -3.82
C ALA A 202 31.94 2.43 -2.35
N ILE A 203 30.73 2.37 -1.77
CA ILE A 203 30.57 1.96 -0.37
C ILE A 203 30.85 0.46 -0.17
N GLN A 204 30.50 -0.39 -1.14
CA GLN A 204 30.79 -1.82 -1.09
C GLN A 204 32.30 -2.10 -1.18
N ARG A 205 33.05 -1.36 -2.00
CA ARG A 205 34.52 -1.45 -2.03
C ARG A 205 35.14 -1.06 -0.70
N LEU A 206 34.62 -0.02 -0.03
CA LEU A 206 35.07 0.35 1.32
C LEU A 206 34.77 -0.76 2.34
N PHE A 207 33.60 -1.39 2.26
CA PHE A 207 33.29 -2.54 3.13
C PHE A 207 34.20 -3.72 2.85
N ALA A 208 34.39 -4.13 1.60
CA ALA A 208 35.25 -5.27 1.24
C ALA A 208 36.72 -5.06 1.65
N LYS A 209 37.21 -3.83 1.62
CA LYS A 209 38.57 -3.49 2.04
C LYS A 209 38.79 -3.59 3.56
N HIS A 210 37.76 -3.26 4.35
CA HIS A 210 37.91 -3.07 5.80
C HIS A 210 37.13 -4.07 6.67
N LEU A 211 36.24 -4.87 6.08
CA LEU A 211 35.40 -5.85 6.77
C LEU A 211 35.59 -7.24 6.14
N LYS A 212 35.53 -8.27 6.97
CA LYS A 212 35.63 -9.67 6.51
C LYS A 212 34.31 -10.24 6.00
N SER A 213 33.19 -9.85 6.62
CA SER A 213 31.85 -10.35 6.27
C SER A 213 31.28 -9.54 5.10
N GLN A 214 30.76 -10.25 4.09
CA GLN A 214 30.09 -9.65 2.94
C GLN A 214 28.63 -9.27 3.24
N LEU A 215 28.10 -9.66 4.41
CA LEU A 215 26.70 -9.45 4.77
C LEU A 215 26.28 -7.98 4.66
N LEU A 216 27.09 -7.05 5.16
CA LEU A 216 26.76 -5.63 5.09
C LEU A 216 26.69 -5.12 3.64
N ALA A 217 27.55 -5.63 2.75
CA ALA A 217 27.50 -5.29 1.33
C ALA A 217 26.22 -5.83 0.68
N ASN A 218 25.85 -7.08 0.99
CA ASN A 218 24.60 -7.70 0.51
C ASN A 218 23.35 -6.98 1.04
N LEU A 219 23.31 -6.64 2.33
CA LEU A 219 22.21 -5.87 2.93
C LEU A 219 22.12 -4.45 2.36
N SER A 220 23.25 -3.84 2.01
CA SER A 220 23.28 -2.54 1.33
C SER A 220 22.74 -2.66 -0.10
N GLN A 221 23.07 -3.74 -0.81
CA GLN A 221 22.51 -4.03 -2.13
C GLN A 221 21.00 -4.27 -2.06
N LEU A 222 20.53 -5.05 -1.09
CA LEU A 222 19.11 -5.28 -0.85
C LEU A 222 18.37 -3.97 -0.58
N ALA A 223 18.90 -3.15 0.32
CA ALA A 223 18.29 -1.85 0.64
C ALA A 223 18.29 -0.91 -0.58
N PHE A 224 19.30 -0.98 -1.44
CA PHE A 224 19.32 -0.26 -2.71
C PHE A 224 18.17 -0.69 -3.63
N TYR A 225 18.03 -1.99 -3.90
CA TYR A 225 16.95 -2.50 -4.75
C TYR A 225 15.55 -2.20 -4.18
N VAL A 226 15.40 -2.20 -2.86
CA VAL A 226 14.14 -1.82 -2.18
C VAL A 226 13.84 -0.31 -2.33
N GLU A 227 14.87 0.54 -2.32
CA GLU A 227 14.75 1.99 -2.51
C GLU A 227 14.45 2.37 -3.97
N THR A 228 14.98 1.59 -4.94
CA THR A 228 14.75 1.79 -6.38
C THR A 228 13.62 0.92 -6.95
N CYS A 229 12.92 0.16 -6.10
CA CYS A 229 11.82 -0.75 -6.47
C CYS A 229 12.19 -1.80 -7.56
N GLN A 230 13.43 -2.28 -7.55
CA GLN A 230 13.91 -3.34 -8.45
C GLN A 230 13.59 -4.73 -7.88
N TRP A 231 12.32 -5.12 -7.89
CA TRP A 231 11.82 -6.29 -7.15
C TRP A 231 12.40 -7.65 -7.62
N THR A 232 12.70 -7.81 -8.91
CA THR A 232 13.37 -9.02 -9.40
C THR A 232 14.73 -9.23 -8.76
N SER A 233 15.53 -8.16 -8.69
CA SER A 233 16.84 -8.18 -8.05
C SER A 233 16.77 -8.31 -6.52
N VAL A 234 15.66 -7.87 -5.89
CA VAL A 234 15.38 -8.13 -4.47
C VAL A 234 15.26 -9.64 -4.22
N VAL A 235 14.50 -10.36 -5.05
CA VAL A 235 14.31 -11.81 -4.90
C VAL A 235 15.65 -12.56 -5.02
N GLU A 236 16.51 -12.13 -5.95
CA GLU A 236 17.81 -12.76 -6.18
C GLU A 236 18.81 -12.53 -5.03
N ILE A 237 18.86 -11.33 -4.45
CA ILE A 237 19.85 -10.97 -3.41
C ILE A 237 19.44 -11.44 -2.01
N LEU A 238 18.15 -11.63 -1.75
CA LEU A 238 17.62 -11.91 -0.42
C LEU A 238 18.16 -13.22 0.18
N PRO A 239 18.25 -14.35 -0.57
CA PRO A 239 18.90 -15.58 -0.08
C PRO A 239 20.39 -15.38 0.29
N LEU A 240 21.11 -14.54 -0.47
CA LEU A 240 22.52 -14.23 -0.21
C LEU A 240 22.73 -13.42 1.08
N CYS A 241 21.70 -12.75 1.58
CA CYS A 241 21.74 -12.04 2.86
C CYS A 241 21.56 -12.99 4.06
N ILE A 242 21.07 -14.22 3.84
CA ILE A 242 20.60 -15.12 4.91
C ILE A 242 21.21 -16.53 4.74
N SER A 243 22.28 -16.65 3.94
CA SER A 243 22.95 -17.93 3.64
C SER A 243 23.66 -18.52 4.87
N GLU A 244 23.56 -19.85 5.04
CA GLU A 244 24.12 -20.60 6.17
C GLU A 244 25.66 -20.65 6.19
N SER A 245 26.32 -20.39 5.06
CA SER A 245 27.78 -20.46 4.93
C SER A 245 28.53 -19.35 5.69
N ALA A 246 27.85 -18.38 6.29
CA ALA A 246 28.44 -17.25 7.01
C ALA A 246 28.68 -17.52 8.52
N LEU A 247 28.41 -18.73 9.01
CA LEU A 247 28.47 -19.09 10.43
C LEU A 247 29.89 -19.46 10.91
N GLU A 248 30.85 -18.53 10.80
CA GLU A 248 32.17 -18.68 11.43
C GLU A 248 32.25 -17.89 12.75
N SER A 249 32.54 -18.59 13.85
CA SER A 249 32.73 -18.06 15.23
C SER A 249 31.51 -17.40 15.92
N SER A 250 31.37 -17.62 17.23
CA SER A 250 30.21 -17.13 18.02
C SER A 250 30.08 -15.60 18.08
N LYS A 251 31.21 -14.87 18.02
CA LYS A 251 31.24 -13.39 18.17
C LYS A 251 31.00 -12.62 16.85
N GLU A 252 31.12 -13.28 15.70
CA GLU A 252 30.79 -12.67 14.40
C GLU A 252 29.31 -12.88 14.10
N ARG A 253 28.77 -14.06 14.43
CA ARG A 253 27.34 -14.35 14.39
C ARG A 253 26.48 -13.30 15.11
N GLU A 254 26.83 -12.91 16.34
CA GLU A 254 26.05 -11.91 17.08
C GLU A 254 26.01 -10.54 16.39
N ARG A 255 27.12 -10.12 15.76
CA ARG A 255 27.18 -8.86 15.01
C ARG A 255 26.38 -8.92 13.72
N ASP A 256 26.43 -10.04 13.02
CA ASP A 256 25.68 -10.24 11.78
C ASP A 256 24.17 -10.29 12.05
N ILE A 257 23.74 -10.87 13.18
CA ILE A 257 22.35 -10.79 13.67
C ILE A 257 21.95 -9.34 13.94
N GLN A 258 22.78 -8.56 14.66
CA GLN A 258 22.50 -7.14 14.89
C GLN A 258 22.39 -6.34 13.58
N LEU A 259 23.22 -6.66 12.58
CA LEU A 259 23.13 -6.05 11.26
C LEU A 259 21.81 -6.41 10.56
N LEU A 260 21.41 -7.68 10.58
CA LEU A 260 20.11 -8.13 10.05
C LEU A 260 18.95 -7.38 10.72
N GLU A 261 18.96 -7.25 12.04
CA GLU A 261 17.95 -6.49 12.81
C GLU A 261 17.89 -5.02 12.40
N LEU A 262 19.03 -4.37 12.18
CA LEU A 262 19.09 -2.97 11.72
C LEU A 262 18.55 -2.76 10.29
N PHE A 263 18.51 -3.82 9.49
CA PHE A 263 17.95 -3.85 8.14
C PHE A 263 16.56 -4.52 8.07
N SER A 264 15.98 -4.91 9.21
CA SER A 264 14.65 -5.53 9.32
C SER A 264 13.56 -4.84 8.49
N PRO A 265 13.45 -3.49 8.44
CA PRO A 265 12.44 -2.84 7.60
C PRO A 265 12.55 -3.16 6.10
N CYS A 266 13.77 -3.36 5.58
CA CYS A 266 13.99 -3.75 4.19
C CYS A 266 13.58 -5.21 3.97
N LEU A 267 13.90 -6.10 4.92
CA LEU A 267 13.50 -7.51 4.89
C LEU A 267 11.98 -7.64 4.92
N VAL A 268 11.30 -6.98 5.85
CA VAL A 268 9.83 -6.99 5.99
C VAL A 268 9.15 -6.47 4.72
N LYS A 269 9.65 -5.36 4.15
CA LYS A 269 9.11 -4.81 2.89
C LYS A 269 9.29 -5.78 1.72
N SER A 270 10.44 -6.46 1.66
CA SER A 270 10.72 -7.47 0.62
C SER A 270 9.78 -8.67 0.74
N LEU A 271 9.62 -9.22 1.95
CA LEU A 271 8.67 -10.30 2.22
C LEU A 271 7.22 -9.90 1.89
N GLY A 272 6.82 -8.68 2.24
CA GLY A 272 5.51 -8.15 1.90
C GLY A 272 5.23 -8.15 0.39
N VAL A 273 6.21 -7.73 -0.42
CA VAL A 273 6.08 -7.76 -1.89
C VAL A 273 6.00 -9.19 -2.40
N MET A 274 6.84 -10.09 -1.91
CA MET A 274 6.82 -11.50 -2.31
C MET A 274 5.48 -12.18 -1.97
N ILE A 275 4.89 -11.88 -0.79
CA ILE A 275 3.56 -12.33 -0.40
C ILE A 275 2.51 -11.81 -1.39
N THR A 276 2.54 -10.52 -1.74
CA THR A 276 1.58 -9.95 -2.69
C THR A 276 1.70 -10.55 -4.10
N GLN A 277 2.86 -11.10 -4.44
CA GLN A 277 3.15 -11.75 -5.72
C GLN A 277 2.91 -13.28 -5.70
N GLY A 278 2.47 -13.85 -4.56
CA GLY A 278 2.19 -15.29 -4.46
C GLY A 278 3.43 -16.18 -4.39
N MET A 279 4.61 -15.63 -4.06
CA MET A 279 5.87 -16.37 -3.94
C MET A 279 6.00 -17.08 -2.58
N GLU A 280 5.05 -17.98 -2.28
CA GLU A 280 4.94 -18.61 -0.96
C GLU A 280 6.14 -19.48 -0.60
N ASN A 281 6.63 -20.27 -1.55
CA ASN A 281 7.75 -21.19 -1.36
C ASN A 281 9.04 -20.43 -0.99
N GLU A 282 9.36 -19.38 -1.72
CA GLU A 282 10.54 -18.56 -1.49
C GLU A 282 10.47 -17.84 -0.14
N VAL A 283 9.31 -17.28 0.21
CA VAL A 283 9.11 -16.67 1.52
C VAL A 283 9.28 -17.68 2.65
N CYS A 284 8.74 -18.89 2.51
CA CYS A 284 8.90 -19.95 3.49
C CYS A 284 10.35 -20.37 3.68
N LEU A 285 11.12 -20.49 2.59
CA LEU A 285 12.56 -20.76 2.66
C LEU A 285 13.29 -19.65 3.43
N ILE A 286 13.00 -18.38 3.12
CA ILE A 286 13.59 -17.23 3.80
C ILE A 286 13.26 -17.23 5.30
N LEU A 287 12.01 -17.46 5.67
CA LEU A 287 11.57 -17.51 7.07
C LEU A 287 12.27 -18.63 7.85
N ARG A 288 12.41 -19.82 7.26
CA ARG A 288 13.15 -20.95 7.85
C ARG A 288 14.64 -20.63 7.99
N SER A 289 15.23 -19.90 7.05
CA SER A 289 16.61 -19.44 7.19
C SER A 289 16.73 -18.41 8.32
N LEU A 290 15.85 -17.40 8.38
CA LEU A 290 15.85 -16.39 9.45
C LEU A 290 15.69 -17.01 10.85
N SER A 291 14.90 -18.08 11.00
CA SER A 291 14.79 -18.77 12.28
C SER A 291 16.09 -19.45 12.70
N LYS A 292 16.87 -20.02 11.77
CA LYS A 292 18.20 -20.58 12.07
C LYS A 292 19.19 -19.51 12.53
N TRP A 293 19.02 -18.28 12.04
CA TRP A 293 19.76 -17.10 12.48
C TRP A 293 19.30 -16.56 13.84
N ASN A 294 18.26 -17.13 14.48
CA ASN A 294 17.60 -16.60 15.69
C ASN A 294 17.09 -15.16 15.53
N PHE A 295 16.85 -14.71 14.30
CA PHE A 295 16.33 -13.37 14.02
C PHE A 295 14.87 -13.26 14.46
N ARG A 296 14.50 -12.22 15.22
CA ARG A 296 13.12 -12.01 15.68
C ARG A 296 12.50 -10.77 15.03
N PHE A 297 11.35 -10.94 14.40
CA PHE A 297 10.55 -9.82 13.91
C PHE A 297 9.96 -9.02 15.07
N HIS A 298 9.78 -7.71 14.87
CA HIS A 298 8.96 -6.91 15.77
C HIS A 298 7.50 -7.38 15.73
N GLN A 299 6.80 -7.23 16.86
CA GLN A 299 5.39 -7.65 16.99
C GLN A 299 4.47 -6.98 15.98
N HIS A 300 4.70 -5.69 15.71
CA HIS A 300 3.98 -4.95 14.69
C HIS A 300 4.21 -5.51 13.28
N ASP A 301 5.47 -5.75 12.91
CA ASP A 301 5.82 -6.19 11.56
C ASP A 301 5.33 -7.61 11.26
N SER A 302 5.45 -8.51 12.24
CA SER A 302 4.90 -9.87 12.17
C SER A 302 3.38 -9.88 12.09
N SER A 303 2.68 -9.00 12.83
CA SER A 303 1.23 -8.85 12.73
C SER A 303 0.81 -8.36 11.34
N ASN A 304 1.54 -7.39 10.77
CA ASN A 304 1.29 -6.89 9.42
C ASN A 304 1.53 -7.96 8.35
N LEU A 305 2.64 -8.71 8.45
CA LEU A 305 2.91 -9.83 7.54
C LEU A 305 1.83 -10.91 7.65
N MET A 306 1.38 -11.23 8.88
CA MET A 306 0.29 -12.20 9.09
C MET A 306 -1.03 -11.72 8.48
N GLN A 307 -1.37 -10.44 8.63
CA GLN A 307 -2.56 -9.86 8.00
C GLN A 307 -2.46 -9.89 6.47
N LEU A 308 -1.28 -9.58 5.90
CA LEU A 308 -1.02 -9.69 4.47
C LEU A 308 -1.18 -11.13 3.98
N CYS A 309 -0.61 -12.11 4.70
CA CYS A 309 -0.75 -13.52 4.35
C CYS A 309 -2.22 -13.97 4.38
N LYS A 310 -3.01 -13.53 5.37
CA LYS A 310 -4.45 -13.81 5.42
C LYS A 310 -5.18 -13.23 4.22
N ARG A 311 -4.88 -11.97 3.85
CA ARG A 311 -5.49 -11.30 2.70
C ARG A 311 -5.16 -12.00 1.38
N HIS A 312 -3.94 -12.51 1.23
CA HIS A 312 -3.46 -13.17 0.01
C HIS A 312 -3.58 -14.71 0.04
N SER A 313 -4.22 -15.30 1.06
CA SER A 313 -4.33 -16.76 1.26
C SER A 313 -2.99 -17.51 1.29
N CYS A 314 -1.93 -16.90 1.82
CA CYS A 314 -0.62 -17.54 1.88
C CYS A 314 -0.51 -18.52 3.06
N PHE A 315 -1.22 -19.64 2.99
CA PHE A 315 -1.36 -20.59 4.08
C PHE A 315 -0.04 -21.25 4.49
N GLU A 316 0.87 -21.51 3.55
CA GLU A 316 2.17 -22.09 3.92
C GLU A 316 3.01 -21.13 4.76
N ILE A 317 2.95 -19.83 4.43
CA ILE A 317 3.65 -18.79 5.17
C ILE A 317 3.07 -18.70 6.59
N ILE A 318 1.74 -18.71 6.72
CA ILE A 318 1.05 -18.70 8.03
C ILE A 318 1.49 -19.91 8.86
N ALA A 319 1.43 -21.12 8.29
CA ALA A 319 1.82 -22.35 8.97
C ALA A 319 3.31 -22.32 9.36
N THR A 320 4.18 -21.81 8.49
CA THR A 320 5.61 -21.66 8.75
C THR A 320 5.86 -20.65 9.88
N MET A 321 5.21 -19.50 9.88
CA MET A 321 5.30 -18.51 10.96
C MET A 321 4.79 -19.06 12.30
N ASN A 322 3.71 -19.85 12.29
CA ASN A 322 3.16 -20.49 13.49
C ASN A 322 4.14 -21.55 14.06
N LYS A 323 4.71 -22.41 13.20
CA LYS A 323 5.70 -23.44 13.59
C LYS A 323 6.99 -22.85 14.15
N LEU A 324 7.45 -21.73 13.59
CA LEU A 324 8.67 -21.05 14.01
C LEU A 324 8.47 -20.20 15.29
N SER A 325 7.25 -20.14 15.81
CA SER A 325 6.80 -19.45 17.04
C SER A 325 7.59 -18.19 17.40
N PHE A 326 7.47 -17.17 16.54
CA PHE A 326 7.87 -15.81 16.87
C PHE A 326 6.86 -15.07 17.75
N ILE A 327 5.59 -15.50 17.79
CA ILE A 327 4.54 -14.97 18.68
C ILE A 327 3.47 -16.04 18.93
N THR A 328 3.15 -16.34 20.19
CA THR A 328 1.90 -16.98 20.60
C THR A 328 0.75 -15.99 20.48
N VAL A 329 0.31 -15.69 19.25
CA VAL A 329 -1.03 -15.12 19.06
C VAL A 329 -1.98 -16.30 19.00
N SER A 330 -3.03 -16.28 19.80
CA SER A 330 -4.11 -17.26 19.74
C SER A 330 -4.68 -17.31 18.31
N SER A 331 -4.21 -18.25 17.50
CA SER A 331 -4.74 -18.58 16.17
C SER A 331 -6.10 -19.29 16.24
N LYS A 332 -6.74 -19.32 17.42
CA LYS A 332 -8.09 -19.89 17.65
C LYS A 332 -9.19 -19.33 16.75
N GLN A 333 -8.92 -18.33 15.93
CA GLN A 333 -9.92 -17.80 15.01
C GLN A 333 -10.06 -18.63 13.73
N PHE A 334 -9.13 -19.55 13.43
CA PHE A 334 -9.29 -20.47 12.31
C PHE A 334 -8.53 -21.79 12.57
N ASP A 335 -9.25 -22.92 12.64
CA ASP A 335 -8.71 -24.29 12.60
C ASP A 335 -8.08 -24.65 11.22
N LEU A 336 -7.47 -23.67 10.54
CA LEU A 336 -6.76 -23.83 9.27
C LEU A 336 -5.34 -24.41 9.46
N ASP A 337 -4.92 -24.65 10.72
CA ASP A 337 -3.62 -25.27 11.05
C ASP A 337 -3.46 -26.70 10.46
N LYS A 338 -4.54 -27.27 9.89
CA LYS A 338 -4.57 -28.60 9.26
C LYS A 338 -4.51 -28.60 7.72
N LEU A 339 -4.71 -27.48 7.04
CA LEU A 339 -4.60 -27.47 5.58
C LEU A 339 -3.13 -27.62 5.17
N GLN A 340 -2.86 -28.65 4.35
CA GLN A 340 -1.51 -28.89 3.82
C GLN A 340 -1.08 -27.72 2.94
N SER A 341 0.23 -27.47 2.88
CA SER A 341 0.86 -26.46 2.03
C SER A 341 0.95 -26.96 0.59
N ASP A 342 0.87 -26.06 -0.40
CA ASP A 342 0.72 -26.36 -1.83
C ASP A 342 -0.57 -27.12 -2.21
N VAL A 343 -1.69 -26.48 -1.90
CA VAL A 343 -3.01 -27.04 -2.16
C VAL A 343 -3.67 -26.20 -3.24
N SER A 344 -3.77 -26.78 -4.45
CA SER A 344 -4.66 -26.27 -5.50
C SER A 344 -6.06 -26.08 -4.93
N LEU A 345 -6.86 -25.13 -5.46
CA LEU A 345 -8.24 -24.93 -5.00
C LEU A 345 -9.01 -26.25 -4.92
N LYS A 346 -8.76 -27.17 -5.86
CA LYS A 346 -9.30 -28.54 -5.88
C LYS A 346 -9.06 -29.31 -4.57
N LYS A 347 -7.82 -29.33 -4.08
CA LYS A 347 -7.47 -30.01 -2.83
C LYS A 347 -7.95 -29.23 -1.59
N CYS A 348 -8.04 -27.90 -1.68
CA CYS A 348 -8.55 -27.05 -0.58
C CYS A 348 -10.03 -27.33 -0.33
N MET A 349 -10.83 -27.47 -1.39
CA MET A 349 -12.25 -27.81 -1.25
C MET A 349 -12.46 -29.21 -0.64
N SER A 350 -11.57 -30.17 -0.92
CA SER A 350 -11.61 -31.51 -0.30
C SER A 350 -11.31 -31.44 1.20
N ASP A 351 -10.29 -30.68 1.59
CA ASP A 351 -9.91 -30.52 3.00
C ASP A 351 -11.01 -29.80 3.79
N LEU A 352 -11.58 -28.71 3.23
CA LEU A 352 -12.73 -28.00 3.82
C LEU A 352 -13.98 -28.90 3.94
N SER A 353 -14.18 -29.82 2.99
CA SER A 353 -15.28 -30.79 3.04
C SER A 353 -15.09 -31.80 4.18
N LYS A 354 -13.86 -32.23 4.46
CA LYS A 354 -13.55 -33.16 5.56
C LYS A 354 -13.67 -32.50 6.93
N ASP A 355 -13.36 -31.21 7.02
CA ASP A 355 -13.42 -30.43 8.26
C ASP A 355 -14.84 -29.89 8.57
N ASN A 356 -15.86 -30.26 7.79
CA ASN A 356 -17.24 -29.76 7.91
C ASN A 356 -17.31 -28.22 7.93
N PHE A 357 -16.46 -27.56 7.16
CA PHE A 357 -16.44 -26.10 7.10
C PHE A 357 -17.77 -25.56 6.59
N GLU A 358 -18.30 -24.54 7.25
CA GLU A 358 -19.53 -23.86 6.85
C GLU A 358 -19.21 -22.48 6.24
N PRO A 359 -19.19 -22.33 4.90
CA PRO A 359 -18.90 -21.06 4.24
C PRO A 359 -19.91 -19.96 4.57
N PHE A 360 -21.09 -20.36 5.05
CA PHE A 360 -22.18 -19.48 5.48
C PHE A 360 -21.94 -18.82 6.85
N LYS A 361 -20.77 -18.96 7.48
CA LYS A 361 -20.50 -18.33 8.80
C LYS A 361 -19.23 -17.47 8.84
N HIS A 362 -18.44 -17.42 7.77
CA HIS A 362 -17.12 -16.79 7.78
C HIS A 362 -16.94 -15.74 6.65
N ASP A 363 -17.09 -14.46 6.99
CA ASP A 363 -17.05 -13.30 6.06
C ASP A 363 -15.72 -13.10 5.30
N SER A 364 -14.58 -13.50 5.89
CA SER A 364 -13.26 -13.02 5.46
C SER A 364 -12.49 -13.92 4.49
N PHE A 365 -13.02 -15.10 4.17
CA PHE A 365 -12.29 -16.15 3.44
C PHE A 365 -12.58 -16.18 1.93
N LEU A 366 -13.66 -15.52 1.49
CA LEU A 366 -14.19 -15.56 0.12
C LEU A 366 -13.27 -14.94 -0.93
N GLN A 367 -12.76 -13.73 -0.68
CA GLN A 367 -11.92 -13.01 -1.65
C GLN A 367 -10.51 -13.61 -1.73
N SER A 368 -9.97 -14.08 -0.61
CA SER A 368 -8.60 -14.56 -0.56
C SER A 368 -8.41 -15.88 -1.29
N LEU A 369 -9.38 -16.81 -1.28
CA LEU A 369 -9.26 -18.09 -1.99
C LEU A 369 -9.36 -17.97 -3.51
N SER A 370 -9.94 -16.89 -4.03
CA SER A 370 -9.94 -16.61 -5.48
C SER A 370 -8.53 -16.44 -6.06
N LEU A 371 -7.55 -16.08 -5.21
CA LEU A 371 -6.14 -15.97 -5.58
C LEU A 371 -5.43 -17.34 -5.67
N LYS A 372 -6.06 -18.42 -5.18
CA LYS A 372 -5.55 -19.80 -5.28
C LYS A 372 -6.05 -20.52 -6.54
N LEU A 373 -6.92 -19.89 -7.34
CA LEU A 373 -7.14 -20.31 -8.71
C LEU A 373 -5.87 -20.01 -9.50
N SER A 374 -5.15 -21.06 -9.88
CA SER A 374 -4.03 -20.97 -10.82
C SER A 374 -4.47 -20.20 -12.07
N ASP A 375 -3.56 -19.44 -12.68
CA ASP A 375 -3.77 -18.83 -14.01
C ASP A 375 -3.95 -19.94 -15.06
N LEU A 376 -5.15 -20.50 -15.14
CA LEU A 376 -5.50 -21.55 -16.09
C LEU A 376 -5.48 -20.97 -17.51
N PRO A 377 -5.08 -21.76 -18.52
CA PRO A 377 -5.07 -21.35 -19.92
C PRO A 377 -6.38 -20.70 -20.38
N LEU A 378 -6.28 -19.81 -21.38
CA LEU A 378 -7.40 -19.00 -21.91
C LEU A 378 -8.52 -19.80 -22.59
N SER A 379 -8.34 -21.10 -22.85
CA SER A 379 -9.32 -21.88 -23.63
C SER A 379 -10.48 -22.40 -22.79
N LEU A 380 -11.69 -22.32 -23.33
CA LEU A 380 -12.93 -22.82 -22.71
C LEU A 380 -12.85 -24.33 -22.40
N SER A 381 -12.19 -25.12 -23.26
CA SER A 381 -12.05 -26.58 -23.11
C SER A 381 -11.26 -26.98 -21.86
N VAL A 382 -10.18 -26.25 -21.55
CA VAL A 382 -9.37 -26.48 -20.34
C VAL A 382 -10.17 -26.16 -19.09
N TRP A 383 -10.95 -25.07 -19.09
CA TRP A 383 -11.82 -24.73 -17.98
C TRP A 383 -12.94 -25.75 -17.78
N LYS A 384 -13.57 -26.22 -18.85
CA LYS A 384 -14.58 -27.30 -18.77
C LYS A 384 -14.00 -28.57 -18.12
N ARG A 385 -12.81 -28.99 -18.57
CA ARG A 385 -12.09 -30.14 -17.97
C ARG A 385 -11.76 -29.93 -16.50
N TYR A 386 -11.32 -28.73 -16.12
CA TYR A 386 -11.08 -28.40 -14.71
C TYR A 386 -12.35 -28.50 -13.86
N ILE A 387 -13.48 -28.00 -14.37
CA ILE A 387 -14.77 -28.11 -13.69
C ILE A 387 -15.21 -29.58 -13.59
N ASP A 388 -14.98 -30.39 -14.62
CA ASP A 388 -15.24 -31.83 -14.59
C ASP A 388 -14.47 -32.53 -13.48
N ASP A 389 -13.16 -32.25 -13.42
CA ASP A 389 -12.25 -32.83 -12.45
C ASP A 389 -12.63 -32.46 -11.00
N VAL A 390 -13.13 -31.23 -10.80
CA VAL A 390 -13.56 -30.75 -9.48
C VAL A 390 -14.96 -31.28 -9.12
N ASP A 391 -15.91 -31.29 -10.06
CA ASP A 391 -17.27 -31.84 -9.84
C ASP A 391 -17.22 -33.34 -9.53
N GLN A 392 -16.41 -34.11 -10.28
CA GLN A 392 -16.21 -35.53 -10.01
C GLN A 392 -15.73 -35.75 -8.58
N GLN A 393 -14.73 -34.98 -8.14
CA GLN A 393 -14.24 -35.07 -6.77
C GLN A 393 -15.28 -34.64 -5.73
N MET A 394 -16.02 -33.54 -5.95
CA MET A 394 -17.07 -33.10 -5.03
C MET A 394 -18.22 -34.09 -4.90
N ARG A 395 -18.43 -34.93 -5.91
CA ARG A 395 -19.37 -36.06 -5.84
C ARG A 395 -18.77 -37.21 -5.04
N THR A 396 -17.51 -37.56 -5.25
CA THR A 396 -16.80 -38.60 -4.48
C THR A 396 -16.72 -38.25 -2.99
N ASP A 397 -16.35 -37.01 -2.67
CA ASP A 397 -16.16 -36.52 -1.30
C ASP A 397 -17.50 -36.17 -0.61
N SER A 398 -18.65 -36.39 -1.28
CA SER A 398 -19.99 -36.02 -0.80
C SER A 398 -20.08 -34.57 -0.29
N THR A 399 -19.41 -33.66 -1.02
CA THR A 399 -19.25 -32.26 -0.59
C THR A 399 -20.60 -31.57 -0.41
N PRO A 400 -20.82 -30.91 0.76
CA PRO A 400 -22.12 -30.34 1.07
C PRO A 400 -22.49 -29.19 0.11
N PRO A 401 -23.79 -28.98 -0.18
CA PRO A 401 -24.27 -27.95 -1.12
C PRO A 401 -23.70 -26.53 -0.90
N PRO A 402 -23.48 -26.05 0.35
CA PRO A 402 -22.86 -24.75 0.62
C PRO A 402 -21.46 -24.60 0.04
N LEU A 403 -20.64 -25.67 0.11
CA LEU A 403 -19.29 -25.67 -0.42
C LEU A 403 -19.27 -25.69 -1.97
N ARG A 404 -20.27 -26.30 -2.60
CA ARG A 404 -20.44 -26.22 -4.07
C ARG A 404 -20.85 -24.81 -4.51
N ALA A 405 -21.73 -24.15 -3.76
CA ALA A 405 -22.09 -22.74 -3.99
C ALA A 405 -20.88 -21.81 -3.78
N PHE A 406 -20.06 -22.11 -2.77
CA PHE A 406 -18.81 -21.42 -2.48
C PHE A 406 -17.81 -21.52 -3.65
N PHE A 407 -17.57 -22.73 -4.18
CA PHE A 407 -16.73 -22.93 -5.37
C PHE A 407 -17.23 -22.13 -6.57
N THR A 408 -18.54 -22.17 -6.82
CA THR A 408 -19.18 -21.45 -7.93
C THR A 408 -18.93 -19.94 -7.83
N THR A 409 -19.01 -19.37 -6.63
CA THR A 409 -18.77 -17.94 -6.38
C THR A 409 -17.31 -17.56 -6.61
N ILE A 410 -16.37 -18.38 -6.13
CA ILE A 410 -14.93 -18.15 -6.31
C ILE A 410 -14.56 -18.19 -7.80
N LEU A 411 -15.06 -19.18 -8.52
CA LEU A 411 -14.77 -19.35 -9.94
C LEU A 411 -15.32 -18.18 -10.78
N LEU A 412 -16.57 -17.79 -10.54
CA LEU A 412 -17.20 -16.70 -11.30
C LEU A 412 -16.63 -15.33 -10.96
N SER A 413 -16.27 -15.07 -9.70
CA SER A 413 -15.63 -13.82 -9.31
C SER A 413 -14.26 -13.66 -9.99
N HIS A 414 -13.44 -14.71 -10.02
CA HIS A 414 -12.15 -14.72 -10.73
C HIS A 414 -12.31 -14.49 -12.25
N ILE A 415 -13.21 -15.24 -12.90
CA ILE A 415 -13.41 -15.13 -14.36
C ILE A 415 -13.98 -13.76 -14.75
N SER A 416 -14.86 -13.17 -13.93
CA SER A 416 -15.47 -11.87 -14.23
C SER A 416 -14.49 -10.72 -14.34
N VAL A 417 -13.27 -10.85 -13.78
CA VAL A 417 -12.22 -9.84 -13.83
C VAL A 417 -11.28 -10.06 -15.01
N GLN A 418 -11.03 -11.32 -15.40
CA GLN A 418 -9.95 -11.66 -16.34
C GLN A 418 -10.43 -12.00 -17.76
N LYS A 419 -11.70 -12.36 -17.98
CA LYS A 419 -12.18 -12.90 -19.26
C LYS A 419 -13.37 -12.11 -19.80
N SER A 420 -13.59 -12.21 -21.11
CA SER A 420 -14.76 -11.64 -21.79
C SER A 420 -16.08 -12.20 -21.27
N PHE A 421 -17.15 -11.40 -21.35
CA PHE A 421 -18.49 -11.83 -20.95
C PHE A 421 -18.98 -13.10 -21.66
N ASP A 422 -18.71 -13.27 -22.97
CA ASP A 422 -19.08 -14.47 -23.73
C ASP A 422 -18.46 -15.76 -23.17
N PHE A 423 -17.18 -15.68 -22.81
CA PHE A 423 -16.45 -16.78 -22.20
C PHE A 423 -17.10 -17.17 -20.87
N MET A 424 -17.38 -16.18 -20.02
CA MET A 424 -18.04 -16.41 -18.73
C MET A 424 -19.43 -17.03 -18.93
N LEU A 425 -20.24 -16.51 -19.86
CA LEU A 425 -21.58 -17.00 -20.12
C LEU A 425 -21.56 -18.45 -20.61
N SER A 426 -20.66 -18.79 -21.54
CA SER A 426 -20.49 -20.16 -22.04
C SER A 426 -20.10 -21.16 -20.96
N LEU A 427 -19.35 -20.70 -19.96
CA LEU A 427 -18.92 -21.51 -18.84
C LEU A 427 -20.03 -21.66 -17.79
N VAL A 428 -20.80 -20.61 -17.52
CA VAL A 428 -22.00 -20.67 -16.67
C VAL A 428 -23.05 -21.60 -17.29
N GLU A 429 -23.31 -21.50 -18.60
CA GLU A 429 -24.19 -22.41 -19.33
C GLU A 429 -23.74 -23.86 -19.20
N TYR A 430 -22.44 -24.13 -19.34
CA TYR A 430 -21.89 -25.47 -19.12
C TYR A 430 -22.12 -25.97 -17.70
N MET A 431 -21.84 -25.15 -16.69
CA MET A 431 -22.07 -25.51 -15.28
C MET A 431 -23.56 -25.78 -14.99
N VAL A 432 -24.46 -24.99 -15.56
CA VAL A 432 -25.91 -25.08 -15.30
C VAL A 432 -26.55 -26.22 -16.09
N TYR A 433 -26.34 -26.28 -17.41
CA TYR A 433 -26.99 -27.24 -18.30
C TYR A 433 -26.34 -28.62 -18.26
N GLU A 434 -25.01 -28.70 -18.31
CA GLU A 434 -24.29 -29.99 -18.40
C GLU A 434 -23.95 -30.56 -17.02
N LYS A 435 -23.62 -29.70 -16.05
CA LYS A 435 -23.16 -30.15 -14.71
C LYS A 435 -24.20 -30.00 -13.60
N ASN A 436 -25.37 -29.44 -13.87
CA ASN A 436 -26.46 -29.31 -12.92
C ASN A 436 -26.10 -28.47 -11.65
N PHE A 437 -25.24 -27.45 -11.80
CA PHE A 437 -24.85 -26.54 -10.71
C PHE A 437 -25.94 -25.51 -10.34
N ARG A 438 -27.14 -25.64 -10.89
CA ARG A 438 -28.28 -24.72 -10.68
C ARG A 438 -28.56 -24.37 -9.22
N LYS A 439 -28.60 -25.37 -8.32
CA LYS A 439 -28.91 -25.18 -6.90
C LYS A 439 -27.78 -24.41 -6.22
N SER A 440 -26.54 -24.74 -6.57
CA SER A 440 -25.34 -24.07 -6.09
C SER A 440 -25.30 -22.60 -6.54
N LEU A 441 -25.66 -22.32 -7.80
CA LEU A 441 -25.76 -20.95 -8.33
C LEU A 441 -26.77 -20.11 -7.53
N LEU A 442 -27.96 -20.67 -7.25
CA LEU A 442 -29.01 -19.99 -6.47
C LEU A 442 -28.63 -19.80 -4.99
N GLN A 443 -27.84 -20.72 -4.42
CA GLN A 443 -27.42 -20.68 -3.01
C GLN A 443 -26.31 -19.65 -2.73
N THR A 444 -25.66 -19.11 -3.76
CA THR A 444 -24.57 -18.12 -3.59
C THR A 444 -25.00 -16.83 -2.88
N LYS A 445 -26.30 -16.48 -2.96
CA LYS A 445 -26.91 -15.35 -2.24
C LYS A 445 -26.99 -15.54 -0.72
N ASN A 446 -26.83 -16.77 -0.23
CA ASN A 446 -26.92 -17.11 1.19
C ASN A 446 -25.54 -17.17 1.88
N LEU A 447 -24.44 -16.87 1.17
CA LEU A 447 -23.10 -16.81 1.77
C LEU A 447 -22.97 -15.58 2.69
N VAL A 448 -22.42 -15.79 3.90
CA VAL A 448 -22.18 -14.70 4.86
C VAL A 448 -21.07 -13.81 4.29
N GLY A 449 -21.35 -12.50 4.23
CA GLY A 449 -20.46 -11.51 3.63
C GLY A 449 -20.63 -11.32 2.12
N SER A 450 -21.49 -12.12 1.49
CA SER A 450 -21.74 -12.09 0.04
C SER A 450 -23.04 -11.39 -0.38
N ARG A 451 -23.68 -10.61 0.51
CA ARG A 451 -24.83 -9.77 0.11
C ARG A 451 -24.51 -8.83 -1.06
N GLU A 452 -23.22 -8.65 -1.38
CA GLU A 452 -22.70 -7.91 -2.53
C GLU A 452 -21.88 -8.76 -3.52
N ASN A 453 -21.67 -10.06 -3.26
CA ASN A 453 -20.77 -10.95 -4.05
C ASN A 453 -21.38 -12.29 -4.50
N SER A 454 -22.70 -12.43 -4.57
CA SER A 454 -23.34 -13.55 -5.27
C SER A 454 -22.83 -13.73 -6.72
N SER A 455 -23.02 -14.93 -7.28
CA SER A 455 -22.67 -15.22 -8.67
C SER A 455 -23.35 -14.30 -9.68
N PHE A 456 -24.53 -13.77 -9.37
CA PHE A 456 -25.24 -12.85 -10.27
C PHE A 456 -24.60 -11.45 -10.29
N HIS A 457 -24.02 -10.99 -9.18
CA HIS A 457 -23.23 -9.75 -9.17
C HIS A 457 -21.98 -9.87 -10.05
N CYS A 458 -21.36 -11.06 -10.09
CA CYS A 458 -20.24 -11.33 -11.00
C CYS A 458 -20.65 -11.21 -12.48
N LEU A 459 -21.90 -11.57 -12.82
CA LEU A 459 -22.44 -11.41 -14.18
C LEU A 459 -22.64 -9.93 -14.55
N PHE A 460 -23.15 -9.10 -13.62
CA PHE A 460 -23.23 -7.65 -13.81
C PHE A 460 -21.85 -7.04 -14.06
N HIS A 461 -20.87 -7.43 -13.24
CA HIS A 461 -19.50 -6.97 -13.37
C HIS A 461 -18.88 -7.35 -14.73
N ALA A 462 -18.95 -8.63 -15.12
CA ALA A 462 -18.40 -9.09 -16.39
C ALA A 462 -19.10 -8.46 -17.60
N ALA A 463 -20.42 -8.29 -17.55
CA ALA A 463 -21.17 -7.63 -18.60
C ALA A 463 -20.75 -6.17 -18.76
N SER A 464 -20.39 -5.47 -17.68
CA SER A 464 -19.93 -4.08 -17.73
C SER A 464 -18.60 -3.85 -18.46
N GLN A 465 -17.79 -4.91 -18.59
CA GLN A 465 -16.49 -4.85 -19.27
C GLN A 465 -16.60 -5.05 -20.79
N ALA A 466 -17.73 -5.56 -21.27
CA ALA A 466 -17.96 -5.81 -22.69
C ALA A 466 -18.61 -4.59 -23.37
N ASN A 467 -18.28 -4.39 -24.65
CA ASN A 467 -18.72 -3.20 -25.39
C ASN A 467 -20.22 -3.22 -25.75
N SER A 468 -20.92 -4.36 -25.64
CA SER A 468 -22.30 -4.53 -26.14
C SER A 468 -23.15 -5.44 -25.25
N THR A 469 -23.60 -4.90 -24.12
CA THR A 469 -24.32 -5.66 -23.07
C THR A 469 -25.48 -4.91 -22.43
N LYS A 470 -25.93 -3.79 -23.00
CA LYS A 470 -26.99 -2.94 -22.42
C LYS A 470 -28.33 -3.68 -22.35
N VAL A 471 -28.73 -4.32 -23.45
CA VAL A 471 -29.96 -5.13 -23.51
C VAL A 471 -29.82 -6.34 -22.58
N THR A 472 -28.65 -6.97 -22.59
CA THR A 472 -28.33 -8.10 -21.71
C THR A 472 -28.46 -7.74 -20.23
N LEU A 473 -27.91 -6.60 -19.81
CA LEU A 473 -27.99 -6.09 -18.44
C LEU A 473 -29.43 -5.76 -18.04
N LEU A 474 -30.22 -5.20 -18.95
CA LEU A 474 -31.65 -4.94 -18.73
C LEU A 474 -32.43 -6.24 -18.55
N THR A 475 -32.17 -7.25 -19.39
CA THR A 475 -32.79 -8.59 -19.28
C THR A 475 -32.40 -9.25 -17.96
N LEU A 476 -31.12 -9.19 -17.58
CA LEU A 476 -30.60 -9.72 -16.32
C LEU A 476 -31.29 -9.06 -15.12
N PHE A 477 -31.38 -7.72 -15.11
CA PHE A 477 -32.07 -6.97 -14.08
C PHE A 477 -33.54 -7.36 -13.96
N ASN A 478 -34.30 -7.31 -15.07
CA ASN A 478 -35.74 -7.59 -15.04
C ASN A 478 -36.04 -9.00 -14.54
N LYS A 479 -35.31 -10.01 -15.04
CA LYS A 479 -35.51 -11.40 -14.63
C LYS A 479 -35.15 -11.64 -13.15
N LEU A 480 -34.08 -11.04 -12.66
CA LEU A 480 -33.71 -11.17 -11.24
C LEU A 480 -34.68 -10.40 -10.34
N ASN A 481 -35.19 -9.25 -10.79
CA ASN A 481 -36.17 -8.46 -10.06
C ASN A 481 -37.51 -9.20 -9.92
N GLU A 482 -37.98 -9.91 -10.95
CA GLU A 482 -39.16 -10.80 -10.90
C GLU A 482 -39.03 -11.86 -9.78
N HIS A 483 -37.81 -12.26 -9.44
CA HIS A 483 -37.52 -13.28 -8.43
C HIS A 483 -37.10 -12.71 -7.06
N GLY A 484 -37.28 -11.40 -6.83
CA GLY A 484 -36.99 -10.76 -5.55
C GLY A 484 -35.49 -10.74 -5.20
N TYR A 485 -34.62 -10.67 -6.21
CA TYR A 485 -33.18 -10.54 -6.01
C TYR A 485 -32.83 -9.19 -5.36
N GLN A 486 -31.88 -9.20 -4.42
CA GLN A 486 -31.39 -7.98 -3.77
C GLN A 486 -30.20 -7.42 -4.53
N PHE A 487 -30.41 -6.34 -5.28
CA PHE A 487 -29.35 -5.65 -6.01
C PHE A 487 -28.44 -4.86 -5.07
N SER A 488 -27.14 -4.90 -5.32
CA SER A 488 -26.13 -4.12 -4.62
C SER A 488 -25.88 -2.78 -5.32
N VAL A 489 -25.23 -1.83 -4.64
CA VAL A 489 -24.79 -0.57 -5.27
C VAL A 489 -23.80 -0.85 -6.42
N HIS A 490 -23.03 -1.94 -6.31
CA HIS A 490 -22.04 -2.33 -7.32
C HIS A 490 -22.68 -2.86 -8.61
N ASP A 491 -23.88 -3.45 -8.55
CA ASP A 491 -24.63 -3.85 -9.75
C ASP A 491 -25.03 -2.63 -10.56
N PHE A 492 -25.60 -1.63 -9.89
CA PHE A 492 -25.99 -0.37 -10.53
C PHE A 492 -24.77 0.37 -11.07
N LEU A 493 -23.65 0.39 -10.35
CA LEU A 493 -22.38 0.91 -10.86
C LEU A 493 -21.94 0.19 -12.15
N SER A 494 -22.05 -1.13 -12.18
CA SER A 494 -21.69 -1.95 -13.35
C SER A 494 -22.60 -1.63 -14.53
N MET A 495 -23.90 -1.41 -14.31
CA MET A 495 -24.82 -0.97 -15.36
C MET A 495 -24.48 0.44 -15.87
N LEU A 496 -24.21 1.40 -14.97
CA LEU A 496 -23.87 2.77 -15.36
C LEU A 496 -22.58 2.87 -16.18
N LYS A 497 -21.58 2.01 -15.93
CA LYS A 497 -20.30 2.00 -16.67
C LYS A 497 -20.45 1.74 -18.17
N VAL A 498 -21.54 1.11 -18.61
CA VAL A 498 -21.78 0.80 -20.02
C VAL A 498 -22.38 1.99 -20.78
N CYS A 499 -22.86 3.02 -20.06
CA CYS A 499 -23.31 4.27 -20.64
C CYS A 499 -22.11 5.08 -21.12
N LYS A 500 -21.88 5.09 -22.45
CA LYS A 500 -20.79 5.87 -23.05
C LYS A 500 -21.30 7.02 -23.90
N ASN A 501 -22.51 6.91 -24.46
CA ASN A 501 -23.01 7.81 -25.49
C ASN A 501 -24.34 8.48 -25.08
N TYR A 502 -24.71 9.55 -25.79
CA TYR A 502 -26.03 10.19 -25.64
C TYR A 502 -27.18 9.24 -25.96
N SER A 503 -27.00 8.32 -26.90
CA SER A 503 -28.02 7.31 -27.23
C SER A 503 -28.47 6.49 -26.02
N ASP A 504 -27.65 6.45 -24.96
CA ASP A 504 -27.83 5.64 -23.76
C ASP A 504 -28.64 6.35 -22.66
N CYS A 505 -29.12 7.57 -22.89
CA CYS A 505 -29.89 8.35 -21.91
C CYS A 505 -31.04 7.54 -21.25
N ASP A 506 -31.83 6.82 -22.05
CA ASP A 506 -32.98 6.08 -21.52
C ASP A 506 -32.54 4.93 -20.60
N PHE A 507 -31.46 4.24 -20.95
CA PHE A 507 -30.86 3.21 -20.12
C PHE A 507 -30.21 3.81 -18.86
N PHE A 508 -29.55 4.96 -18.97
CA PHE A 508 -29.00 5.68 -17.82
C PHE A 508 -30.10 6.04 -16.82
N TYR A 509 -31.18 6.68 -17.27
CA TYR A 509 -32.29 7.09 -16.40
C TYR A 509 -33.00 5.88 -15.80
N PHE A 510 -33.12 4.76 -16.52
CA PHE A 510 -33.59 3.50 -15.96
C PHE A 510 -32.75 3.05 -14.77
N VAL A 511 -31.43 2.96 -14.96
CA VAL A 511 -30.51 2.49 -13.93
C VAL A 511 -30.48 3.45 -12.75
N PHE A 512 -30.46 4.75 -13.01
CA PHE A 512 -30.42 5.78 -11.98
C PHE A 512 -31.70 5.80 -11.13
N TYR A 513 -32.87 5.70 -11.77
CA TYR A 513 -34.14 5.59 -11.08
C TYR A 513 -34.20 4.37 -10.16
N ASN A 514 -33.83 3.19 -10.67
CA ASN A 514 -33.84 1.96 -9.87
C ASN A 514 -32.81 1.99 -8.73
N LEU A 515 -31.61 2.57 -8.95
CA LEU A 515 -30.62 2.79 -7.90
C LEU A 515 -31.20 3.63 -6.76
N LEU A 516 -31.87 4.73 -7.08
CA LEU A 516 -32.45 5.63 -6.09
C LEU A 516 -33.62 4.99 -5.35
N ILE A 517 -34.48 4.20 -6.02
CA ILE A 517 -35.52 3.43 -5.33
C ILE A 517 -34.91 2.48 -4.31
N THR A 518 -33.87 1.73 -4.71
CA THR A 518 -33.35 0.64 -3.89
C THR A 518 -32.42 1.13 -2.77
N HIS A 519 -31.57 2.13 -3.01
CA HIS A 519 -30.45 2.46 -2.12
C HIS A 519 -30.38 3.91 -1.63
N SER A 520 -31.24 4.82 -2.09
CA SER A 520 -31.15 6.25 -1.71
C SER A 520 -31.11 6.50 -0.21
N HIS A 521 -31.85 5.72 0.59
CA HIS A 521 -31.86 5.80 2.06
C HIS A 521 -30.49 5.53 2.70
N ARG A 522 -29.63 4.74 2.06
CA ARG A 522 -28.28 4.41 2.55
C ARG A 522 -27.27 5.53 2.34
N PHE A 523 -27.61 6.50 1.51
CA PHE A 523 -26.75 7.63 1.15
C PHE A 523 -26.99 8.85 2.05
N PHE A 524 -27.90 8.72 3.02
CA PHE A 524 -28.12 9.71 4.06
C PHE A 524 -27.16 9.48 5.23
N LEU A 525 -26.25 10.44 5.45
CA LEU A 525 -25.16 10.34 6.41
C LEU A 525 -25.19 11.51 7.38
N PHE A 526 -24.79 11.26 8.62
CA PHE A 526 -24.51 12.30 9.59
C PHE A 526 -23.03 12.69 9.50
N ASP A 527 -22.77 13.96 9.20
CA ASP A 527 -21.41 14.50 9.21
C ASP A 527 -21.08 15.01 10.61
N GLU A 528 -20.30 14.22 11.35
CA GLU A 528 -19.86 14.54 12.72
C GLU A 528 -19.08 15.86 12.82
N PHE A 529 -18.44 16.31 11.73
CA PHE A 529 -17.66 17.55 11.75
C PHE A 529 -18.51 18.79 11.55
N SER A 530 -19.59 18.69 10.76
CA SER A 530 -20.49 19.81 10.47
C SER A 530 -21.78 19.78 11.29
N ASP A 531 -21.99 18.74 12.11
CA ASP A 531 -23.20 18.47 12.91
C ASP A 531 -24.48 18.54 12.04
N LYS A 532 -24.35 18.09 10.79
CA LYS A 532 -25.42 18.18 9.78
C LYS A 532 -25.62 16.84 9.10
N PHE A 533 -26.89 16.53 8.85
CA PHE A 533 -27.25 15.46 7.94
C PHE A 533 -27.01 15.91 6.51
N THR A 534 -26.34 15.05 5.76
CA THR A 534 -26.08 15.25 4.34
C THR A 534 -26.49 14.00 3.57
N TRP A 535 -27.09 14.20 2.40
CA TRP A 535 -27.34 13.13 1.47
C TRP A 535 -26.33 13.24 0.32
N ARG A 536 -25.55 12.19 0.05
CA ARG A 536 -24.53 12.21 -1.01
C ARG A 536 -24.38 10.85 -1.66
N LEU A 537 -24.37 10.84 -3.00
CA LEU A 537 -24.07 9.64 -3.77
C LEU A 537 -22.65 9.11 -3.46
N PRO A 538 -22.44 7.79 -3.47
CA PRO A 538 -21.10 7.22 -3.36
C PRO A 538 -20.18 7.75 -4.46
N ILE A 539 -18.92 8.05 -4.10
CA ILE A 539 -17.92 8.64 -5.02
C ILE A 539 -17.82 7.86 -6.33
N GLN A 540 -17.86 6.52 -6.28
CA GLN A 540 -17.76 5.66 -7.46
C GLN A 540 -18.94 5.84 -8.42
N ILE A 541 -20.17 6.01 -7.90
CA ILE A 541 -21.37 6.29 -8.70
C ILE A 541 -21.27 7.70 -9.28
N GLY A 542 -20.91 8.68 -8.46
CA GLY A 542 -20.70 10.06 -8.91
C GLY A 542 -19.67 10.16 -10.03
N ASN A 543 -18.57 9.41 -9.94
CA ASN A 543 -17.54 9.34 -10.98
C ASN A 543 -18.07 8.71 -12.28
N ALA A 544 -18.87 7.64 -12.19
CA ALA A 544 -19.46 7.01 -13.38
C ALA A 544 -20.46 7.93 -14.08
N ILE A 545 -21.32 8.62 -13.31
CA ILE A 545 -22.25 9.63 -13.82
C ILE A 545 -21.47 10.78 -14.48
N SER A 546 -20.45 11.31 -13.79
CA SER A 546 -19.62 12.41 -14.31
C SER A 546 -18.88 11.99 -15.58
N GLY A 547 -18.39 10.75 -15.65
CA GLY A 547 -17.76 10.18 -16.83
C GLY A 547 -18.70 10.17 -18.04
N TRP A 548 -19.93 9.69 -17.85
CA TRP A 548 -20.97 9.73 -18.90
C TRP A 548 -21.36 11.15 -19.28
N LEU A 549 -21.57 12.05 -18.32
CA LEU A 549 -21.88 13.45 -18.61
C LEU A 549 -20.77 14.15 -19.40
N SER A 550 -19.51 13.84 -19.09
CA SER A 550 -18.35 14.40 -19.80
C SER A 550 -18.17 13.88 -21.23
N SER A 551 -18.78 12.74 -21.58
CA SER A 551 -18.77 12.21 -22.95
C SER A 551 -19.89 12.78 -23.83
N LEU A 552 -20.83 13.52 -23.26
CA LEU A 552 -21.82 14.28 -24.01
C LEU A 552 -21.15 15.53 -24.60
N GLN A 553 -21.28 15.76 -25.90
CA GLN A 553 -20.75 16.97 -26.54
C GLN A 553 -21.32 18.24 -25.88
N ILE A 554 -20.49 19.29 -25.85
CA ILE A 554 -20.55 20.48 -24.98
C ILE A 554 -21.87 21.29 -25.07
N ASP A 555 -22.70 21.08 -26.09
CA ASP A 555 -23.92 21.86 -26.34
C ASP A 555 -25.19 21.35 -25.63
N ILE A 556 -25.11 20.41 -24.69
CA ILE A 556 -26.29 19.82 -24.03
C ILE A 556 -26.21 19.97 -22.51
N GLN A 557 -26.28 21.21 -22.02
CA GLN A 557 -26.40 21.57 -20.59
C GLN A 557 -27.63 20.91 -19.93
N GLU A 558 -28.71 20.70 -20.67
CA GLU A 558 -30.02 20.24 -20.16
C GLU A 558 -29.96 18.89 -19.40
N ASN A 559 -29.18 17.92 -19.88
CA ASN A 559 -29.07 16.61 -19.23
C ASN A 559 -28.21 16.65 -17.96
N THR A 560 -27.13 17.44 -17.97
CA THR A 560 -26.26 17.64 -16.80
C THR A 560 -27.05 18.33 -15.69
N ASP A 561 -27.76 19.40 -16.04
CA ASP A 561 -28.62 20.13 -15.11
C ASP A 561 -29.74 19.23 -14.57
N ARG A 562 -30.30 18.34 -15.40
CA ARG A 562 -31.36 17.43 -14.96
C ARG A 562 -30.89 16.36 -13.99
N VAL A 563 -29.72 15.76 -14.21
CA VAL A 563 -29.17 14.74 -13.29
C VAL A 563 -28.82 15.38 -11.95
N LEU A 564 -28.24 16.57 -11.97
CA LEU A 564 -27.95 17.36 -10.76
C LEU A 564 -29.25 17.73 -10.04
N GLN A 565 -30.24 18.24 -10.76
CA GLN A 565 -31.56 18.56 -10.20
C GLN A 565 -32.22 17.36 -9.52
N ILE A 566 -32.21 16.17 -10.14
CA ILE A 566 -32.77 14.96 -9.52
C ILE A 566 -32.00 14.59 -8.25
N THR A 567 -30.66 14.70 -8.29
CA THR A 567 -29.78 14.42 -7.15
C THR A 567 -30.08 15.36 -5.98
N ASP A 568 -30.24 16.65 -6.27
CA ASP A 568 -30.54 17.70 -5.32
C ASP A 568 -31.96 17.53 -4.74
N GLU A 569 -32.98 17.33 -5.58
CA GLU A 569 -34.37 17.13 -5.14
C GLU A 569 -34.54 15.89 -4.25
N VAL A 570 -33.80 14.80 -4.54
CA VAL A 570 -33.79 13.61 -3.66
C VAL A 570 -33.08 13.91 -2.34
N GLY A 571 -31.94 14.61 -2.40
CA GLY A 571 -31.20 15.01 -1.22
C GLY A 571 -32.01 15.92 -0.29
N GLU A 572 -32.64 16.94 -0.86
CA GLU A 572 -33.55 17.84 -0.17
C GLU A 572 -34.70 17.08 0.47
N TRP A 573 -35.34 16.14 -0.26
CA TRP A 573 -36.41 15.34 0.29
C TRP A 573 -35.99 14.56 1.56
N TYR A 574 -34.80 13.96 1.56
CA TYR A 574 -34.27 13.25 2.75
C TYR A 574 -33.92 14.20 3.91
N VAL A 575 -33.40 15.39 3.60
CA VAL A 575 -33.07 16.42 4.60
C VAL A 575 -34.33 17.08 5.19
N GLU A 576 -35.40 17.21 4.41
CA GLU A 576 -36.69 17.74 4.87
C GLU A 576 -37.48 16.72 5.69
N ASN A 577 -37.48 15.45 5.27
CA ASN A 577 -38.22 14.36 5.93
C ASN A 577 -37.39 13.64 6.99
N LYS A 578 -36.54 14.37 7.72
CA LYS A 578 -35.70 13.86 8.79
C LYS A 578 -36.52 12.99 9.77
N PRO A 579 -36.16 11.72 9.99
CA PRO A 579 -36.74 10.96 11.09
C PRO A 579 -36.28 11.60 12.42
N VAL A 580 -37.23 12.08 13.21
CA VAL A 580 -37.02 12.89 14.43
C VAL A 580 -36.34 12.08 15.57
N SER A 581 -36.13 10.77 15.41
CA SER A 581 -35.53 9.90 16.44
C SER A 581 -34.52 8.89 15.85
N LEU A 582 -33.25 9.32 15.75
CA LEU A 582 -32.17 8.52 15.17
C LEU A 582 -31.62 7.39 16.04
N GLU A 583 -32.08 7.22 17.27
CA GLU A 583 -31.46 6.19 18.11
C GLU A 583 -31.89 4.75 17.74
N LYS A 584 -33.03 4.51 17.07
CA LYS A 584 -33.46 3.14 16.74
C LYS A 584 -34.28 2.92 15.46
N GLN A 585 -34.58 3.93 14.64
CA GLN A 585 -35.36 3.73 13.41
C GLN A 585 -34.51 3.79 12.14
N ALA A 586 -34.56 2.71 11.35
CA ALA A 586 -33.91 2.63 10.05
C ALA A 586 -34.52 3.66 9.09
N VAL A 587 -33.68 4.47 8.43
CA VAL A 587 -34.07 5.43 7.39
C VAL A 587 -34.83 4.68 6.29
N GLN A 588 -36.04 5.13 5.99
CA GLN A 588 -36.90 4.47 5.01
C GLN A 588 -36.51 4.84 3.56
N PRO A 589 -36.67 3.91 2.61
CA PRO A 589 -36.50 4.22 1.19
C PRO A 589 -37.51 5.26 0.70
N ILE A 590 -37.10 6.07 -0.27
CA ILE A 590 -37.97 7.08 -0.88
C ILE A 590 -39.19 6.42 -1.52
N ASN A 591 -40.36 7.04 -1.34
CA ASN A 591 -41.59 6.52 -1.92
C ASN A 591 -41.52 6.56 -3.46
N VAL A 592 -41.89 5.45 -4.12
CA VAL A 592 -41.90 5.30 -5.58
C VAL A 592 -42.68 6.43 -6.28
N LEU A 593 -43.84 6.83 -5.75
CA LEU A 593 -44.64 7.92 -6.32
C LEU A 593 -43.95 9.27 -6.19
N LYS A 594 -43.23 9.52 -5.09
CA LYS A 594 -42.46 10.76 -4.91
C LYS A 594 -41.27 10.81 -5.85
N LEU A 595 -40.54 9.69 -5.99
CA LEU A 595 -39.43 9.61 -6.93
C LEU A 595 -39.89 9.76 -8.39
N ARG A 596 -41.05 9.19 -8.76
CA ARG A 596 -41.67 9.44 -10.08
C ARG A 596 -41.94 10.92 -10.32
N ARG A 597 -42.43 11.65 -9.31
CA ARG A 597 -42.65 13.10 -9.41
C ARG A 597 -41.35 13.88 -9.60
N ILE A 598 -40.29 13.51 -8.87
CA ILE A 598 -38.94 14.10 -9.01
C ILE A 598 -38.42 13.90 -10.44
N PHE A 599 -38.61 12.71 -11.02
CA PHE A 599 -38.23 12.43 -12.42
C PHE A 599 -39.17 13.07 -13.46
N GLY A 600 -40.39 13.44 -13.08
CA GLY A 600 -41.40 14.12 -13.91
C GLY A 600 -42.33 13.17 -14.69
N GLU A 601 -43.52 13.66 -15.07
CA GLU A 601 -44.49 12.91 -15.90
C GLU A 601 -44.06 12.77 -17.37
N ARG A 602 -43.06 13.52 -17.82
CA ARG A 602 -42.39 13.25 -19.11
C ARG A 602 -41.41 12.09 -18.93
N LYS A 603 -41.71 10.96 -19.59
CA LYS A 603 -40.77 9.86 -19.93
C LYS A 603 -40.29 8.95 -18.78
N THR A 604 -41.19 8.51 -17.90
CA THR A 604 -40.97 7.27 -17.12
C THR A 604 -41.93 6.16 -17.55
N LEU A 605 -42.06 5.94 -18.87
CA LEU A 605 -42.69 4.73 -19.43
C LEU A 605 -41.63 3.64 -19.56
N PHE A 606 -41.26 3.03 -18.43
CA PHE A 606 -40.48 1.79 -18.44
C PHE A 606 -41.40 0.57 -18.69
N GLN A 607 -42.16 0.63 -19.78
CA GLN A 607 -42.74 -0.52 -20.46
C GLN A 607 -42.31 -0.38 -21.92
N MET A 608 -41.41 -1.27 -22.37
CA MET A 608 -40.81 -1.23 -23.72
C MET A 608 -41.81 -1.48 -24.85
N ASP A 609 -43.09 -1.73 -24.54
CA ASP A 609 -44.14 -2.06 -25.50
C ASP A 609 -45.12 -0.90 -25.82
N SER A 610 -44.91 0.31 -25.28
CA SER A 610 -45.85 1.42 -25.56
C SER A 610 -45.66 2.04 -26.95
N GLU A 611 -46.76 2.34 -27.64
CA GLU A 611 -46.80 3.02 -28.95
C GLU A 611 -45.99 4.33 -28.95
N ILE A 612 -45.86 4.98 -27.79
CA ILE A 612 -45.10 6.21 -27.56
C ILE A 612 -43.59 5.99 -27.69
N TYR A 613 -43.06 4.80 -27.35
CA TYR A 613 -41.65 4.46 -27.57
C TYR A 613 -41.33 4.31 -29.06
N GLN A 614 -42.24 3.71 -29.84
CA GLN A 614 -42.10 3.62 -31.30
C GLN A 614 -42.17 5.01 -31.95
N GLU A 615 -43.00 5.91 -31.41
CA GLU A 615 -43.11 7.30 -31.87
C GLU A 615 -41.89 8.17 -31.49
N CYS A 616 -41.30 7.95 -30.31
CA CYS A 616 -40.04 8.59 -29.90
C CYS A 616 -38.84 8.05 -30.67
N LYS A 617 -38.81 6.75 -30.97
CA LYS A 617 -37.80 6.13 -31.84
C LYS A 617 -37.86 6.72 -33.25
N THR A 618 -39.06 6.86 -33.83
CA THR A 618 -39.23 7.52 -35.14
C THR A 618 -38.89 9.01 -35.13
N LYS A 619 -39.08 9.74 -34.02
CA LYS A 619 -38.58 11.12 -33.87
C LYS A 619 -37.05 11.18 -33.73
N LYS A 620 -36.46 10.30 -32.94
CA LYS A 620 -35.01 10.19 -32.74
C LYS A 620 -34.28 9.77 -34.03
N ASP A 621 -34.86 8.84 -34.78
CA ASP A 621 -34.37 8.41 -36.09
C ASP A 621 -34.45 9.56 -37.12
N LYS A 622 -35.52 10.38 -37.09
CA LYS A 622 -35.65 11.60 -37.91
C LYS A 622 -34.71 12.74 -37.52
N GLU A 623 -34.35 12.84 -36.24
CA GLU A 623 -33.37 13.82 -35.74
C GLU A 623 -31.93 13.38 -36.02
N MET A 624 -31.64 12.06 -35.95
CA MET A 624 -30.35 11.50 -36.35
C MET A 624 -30.13 11.49 -37.87
N GLU A 625 -31.20 11.44 -38.69
CA GLU A 625 -31.12 11.69 -40.14
C GLU A 625 -30.68 13.11 -40.50
N LYS A 626 -30.80 14.08 -39.58
CA LYS A 626 -30.39 15.47 -39.77
C LYS A 626 -29.08 15.79 -39.03
N GLY A 627 -28.01 15.13 -39.44
CA GLY A 627 -26.67 15.75 -39.44
C GLY A 627 -25.99 15.96 -38.09
N ALA A 628 -26.11 15.04 -37.14
CA ALA A 628 -25.01 14.84 -36.20
C ALA A 628 -23.96 13.97 -36.90
N LEU A 629 -22.83 14.58 -37.27
CA LEU A 629 -21.63 13.87 -37.71
C LEU A 629 -21.21 12.90 -36.59
N PHE A 630 -21.69 11.66 -36.70
CA PHE A 630 -21.13 10.48 -36.06
C PHE A 630 -19.64 10.46 -36.36
N THR A 631 -18.83 10.91 -35.40
CA THR A 631 -17.38 10.90 -35.49
C THR A 631 -16.91 9.45 -35.66
N GLN A 632 -15.79 9.23 -36.34
CA GLN A 632 -15.14 7.92 -36.58
C GLN A 632 -14.93 6.99 -35.37
N ASN A 633 -15.34 7.38 -34.15
CA ASN A 633 -15.35 6.58 -32.94
C ASN A 633 -16.60 5.69 -32.76
N ASP A 634 -17.58 5.70 -33.68
CA ASP A 634 -18.83 4.92 -33.59
C ASP A 634 -18.70 3.39 -33.82
N MET A 635 -17.51 2.83 -33.74
CA MET A 635 -17.22 1.43 -34.08
C MET A 635 -17.35 0.41 -32.92
N GLU A 636 -18.04 0.70 -31.79
CA GLU A 636 -17.97 -0.18 -30.60
C GLU A 636 -19.24 -0.95 -30.18
N TYR A 637 -20.47 -0.52 -30.53
CA TYR A 637 -21.69 -1.23 -30.08
C TYR A 637 -22.30 -2.14 -31.16
N ASN A 638 -22.38 -3.44 -30.89
CA ASN A 638 -23.00 -4.45 -31.74
C ASN A 638 -24.30 -4.98 -31.11
N PHE A 639 -25.42 -4.50 -31.64
CA PHE A 639 -26.76 -4.88 -31.18
C PHE A 639 -27.07 -6.38 -31.35
N ALA A 640 -26.60 -7.01 -32.43
CA ALA A 640 -26.84 -8.44 -32.68
C ALA A 640 -26.14 -9.32 -31.64
N VAL A 641 -24.93 -8.93 -31.23
CA VAL A 641 -24.18 -9.59 -30.16
C VAL A 641 -24.89 -9.41 -28.81
N ASP A 642 -25.34 -8.18 -28.49
CA ASP A 642 -26.08 -7.90 -27.25
C ASP A 642 -27.41 -8.67 -27.17
N LEU A 643 -28.17 -8.75 -28.28
CA LEU A 643 -29.39 -9.57 -28.35
C LEU A 643 -29.10 -11.06 -28.17
N SER A 644 -28.00 -11.55 -28.74
CA SER A 644 -27.57 -12.95 -28.58
C SER A 644 -27.25 -13.26 -27.11
N TYR A 645 -26.49 -12.40 -26.45
CA TYR A 645 -26.21 -12.48 -25.02
C TYR A 645 -27.48 -12.38 -24.16
N SER A 646 -28.36 -11.43 -24.45
CA SER A 646 -29.65 -11.26 -23.78
C SER A 646 -30.50 -12.54 -23.84
N LYS A 647 -30.64 -13.13 -25.04
CA LYS A 647 -31.39 -14.38 -25.23
C LYS A 647 -30.78 -15.54 -24.44
N ARG A 648 -29.46 -15.66 -24.44
CA ARG A 648 -28.74 -16.68 -23.65
C ARG A 648 -28.95 -16.50 -22.15
N VAL A 649 -28.82 -15.28 -21.63
CA VAL A 649 -29.11 -14.95 -20.22
C VAL A 649 -30.57 -15.25 -19.86
N GLN A 650 -31.52 -14.89 -20.74
CA GLN A 650 -32.93 -15.18 -20.53
C GLN A 650 -33.19 -16.69 -20.45
N ASN A 651 -32.62 -17.48 -21.36
CA ASN A 651 -32.74 -18.94 -21.36
C ASN A 651 -32.10 -19.56 -20.11
N LEU A 652 -30.93 -19.05 -19.71
CA LEU A 652 -30.21 -19.50 -18.51
C LEU A 652 -31.07 -19.28 -17.27
N LEU A 653 -31.54 -18.06 -17.05
CA LEU A 653 -32.35 -17.72 -15.87
C LEU A 653 -33.68 -18.47 -15.86
N SER A 654 -34.36 -18.56 -17.01
CA SER A 654 -35.62 -19.29 -17.12
C SER A 654 -35.45 -20.78 -16.81
N TYR A 655 -34.33 -21.39 -17.20
CA TYR A 655 -34.02 -22.78 -16.86
C TYR A 655 -33.71 -22.96 -15.38
N VAL A 656 -32.96 -22.03 -14.78
CA VAL A 656 -32.65 -22.05 -13.35
C VAL A 656 -33.93 -21.91 -12.50
N THR A 657 -34.95 -21.19 -13.00
CA THR A 657 -36.17 -20.86 -12.24
C THR A 657 -37.35 -21.79 -12.53
N SER A 658 -37.44 -22.41 -13.71
CA SER A 658 -38.59 -23.26 -14.09
C SER A 658 -38.77 -24.52 -13.24
N GLN A 659 -37.70 -25.11 -12.68
CA GLN A 659 -37.82 -26.26 -11.76
C GLN A 659 -37.90 -25.87 -10.27
N GLN A 660 -37.93 -24.57 -9.93
CA GLN A 660 -38.26 -24.15 -8.57
C GLN A 660 -39.75 -24.35 -8.26
N MET A 661 -40.62 -24.39 -9.28
CA MET A 661 -42.04 -24.71 -9.12
C MET A 661 -42.28 -26.22 -8.97
N GLN A 662 -41.52 -27.07 -9.68
CA GLN A 662 -41.63 -28.54 -9.58
C GLN A 662 -41.08 -29.15 -8.28
N GLN A 663 -40.48 -28.35 -7.38
CA GLN A 663 -40.04 -28.78 -6.04
C GLN A 663 -40.90 -28.19 -4.92
N LYS A 664 -41.93 -27.40 -5.26
CA LYS A 664 -42.93 -26.85 -4.31
C LYS A 664 -44.30 -27.51 -4.44
N GLU A 665 -44.52 -28.31 -5.47
CA GLU A 665 -45.52 -29.39 -5.53
C GLU A 665 -44.89 -30.68 -5.02
#